data_AF-A0A4R2DH46-F1
#
_entry.id   AF-A0A4R2DH46-F1
#
_cell.length_a   1.000
_cell.length_b   1.000
_cell.length_c   1.000
_cell.angle_alpha   90.00
_cell.angle_beta   90.00
_cell.angle_gamma   90.00
#
_symmetry.space_group_name_H-M   'P 1'
#
loop_
_entity.id
_entity.type
_entity.pdbx_description
1 polymer ?
#
loop_
_entity_poly.entity_id
_entity_poly.type
_entity_poly.pdbx_seq_one_letter_code
_entity_poly.pdbx_strand_id
1 'polypeptide(L)'
;MTTTAATATRLSTASIWELVDARARVTPDAQFAVNEHRRSFTFAEFRDLAEGVAAALYERGVRAGDVVSWQLPTTVESMALAVALTRLGAVQNPLVMMLRDKDVKFITDQLETSLLIVRSEFRGFDHAGMAARLAAARPGMDVLAVDDSMPASAPAILPPRALMSSETRFGPEISWILYTSGTTSAPKGVKHTDRTLLAASATFTDNLQTTPHDRCAALIPIGHVGGLGHLLHALEMGHTLLVGATFVPEETTDFLIEQGVTLVGSGLPFTNEYLRISHERGIAPLFPQARAVLMGGAGRPRTLHEDAKNRLGGVGIISGYGMTECPYATWGRPGDTDLQHAEFEGVPGRGGEIRVVDADGRQLPVGEVGEIRLNVPQMFKGYVDSSLDADAFDADGFFRTGDLGFLDADGCVSVTGRIKDIIVRKMENVSAREVEEVLVGDPTIADVTVIGLPDPVTGERVCALVVPVDPDTLPTLESVRDYLRTTDLNVRKFPEQVEILDVIPRNPLGKVAKNDLRKQFIDLDGQAVPDNSDTTATTTATEILEFETIEFEVADHIATITLNRPDRLNCFNETMAQDMAAAWARVRDDDDIHVAILRANGERAFCTGVDLSEGAWWAHLNRWNQEDPGIDLGPKQHRVWKPVVCAVNGMAAGGAMYFINESDIVICSEDATFFDPHANGGIVSALEPIGMLARGIPVGEVLRWALLGSDERMTADTALRAGIVTEITPTTELRERAHQLATEIAGRRPEAIQGTVRAIWEALEMNPTTALRNGLSYTQIGNQGDGRSDSRKNKRTPRFR
;
A
#
# COMPACT_ATOMS: atom_id res chain seq x y z
N MET A 1 9.04 -23.27 49.66
CA MET A 1 8.17 -24.40 49.28
C MET A 1 8.25 -24.51 47.76
N THR A 2 8.98 -25.49 47.29
CA THR A 2 9.22 -25.79 45.88
C THR A 2 7.96 -26.39 45.27
N THR A 3 7.17 -25.57 44.57
CA THR A 3 6.08 -26.03 43.74
C THR A 3 6.69 -26.75 42.55
N THR A 4 6.52 -28.08 42.51
CA THR A 4 6.81 -28.94 41.37
C THR A 4 6.20 -28.34 40.11
N ALA A 5 7.04 -27.86 39.19
CA ALA A 5 6.64 -27.43 37.87
C ALA A 5 5.96 -28.62 37.18
N ALA A 6 4.64 -28.56 37.03
CA ALA A 6 3.95 -29.43 36.10
C ALA A 6 4.59 -29.18 34.74
N THR A 7 5.29 -30.18 34.21
CA THR A 7 5.88 -30.16 32.86
C THR A 7 4.75 -29.84 31.89
N ALA A 8 4.67 -28.57 31.46
CA ALA A 8 3.64 -28.08 30.56
C ALA A 8 3.85 -28.77 29.21
N THR A 9 3.13 -29.88 29.06
CA THR A 9 3.11 -30.70 27.86
C THR A 9 2.26 -29.98 26.84
N ARG A 10 2.68 -30.00 25.58
CA ARG A 10 1.86 -29.56 24.45
C ARG A 10 0.50 -30.23 24.48
N LEU A 11 -0.57 -29.47 24.30
CA LEU A 11 -1.94 -29.98 24.29
C LEU A 11 -2.43 -30.22 22.86
N SER A 12 -3.28 -31.22 22.68
CA SER A 12 -3.97 -31.49 21.42
C SER A 12 -5.42 -31.83 21.74
N THR A 13 -6.36 -31.12 21.10
CA THR A 13 -7.80 -31.26 21.29
C THR A 13 -8.52 -31.24 19.94
N ALA A 14 -9.79 -31.62 19.92
CA ALA A 14 -10.57 -31.64 18.69
C ALA A 14 -11.11 -30.25 18.31
N SER A 15 -11.02 -29.27 19.22
CA SER A 15 -11.63 -27.95 19.08
C SER A 15 -10.96 -26.88 19.94
N ILE A 16 -11.12 -25.61 19.57
CA ILE A 16 -10.39 -24.50 20.20
C ILE A 16 -10.89 -24.26 21.64
N TRP A 17 -12.20 -24.35 21.90
CA TRP A 17 -12.69 -24.19 23.28
C TRP A 17 -12.20 -25.31 24.22
N GLU A 18 -12.14 -26.56 23.76
CA GLU A 18 -11.55 -27.65 24.56
C GLU A 18 -10.07 -27.38 24.84
N LEU A 19 -9.35 -26.77 23.90
CA LEU A 19 -7.95 -26.41 24.08
C LEU A 19 -7.79 -25.39 25.22
N VAL A 20 -8.61 -24.33 25.20
CA VAL A 20 -8.60 -23.28 26.23
C VAL A 20 -8.93 -23.85 27.60
N ASP A 21 -9.99 -24.66 27.68
CA ASP A 21 -10.46 -25.27 28.91
C ASP A 21 -9.45 -26.29 29.48
N ALA A 22 -8.77 -27.05 28.60
CA ALA A 22 -7.67 -27.93 29.00
C ALA A 22 -6.45 -27.14 29.48
N ARG A 23 -6.04 -26.09 28.76
CA ARG A 23 -4.90 -25.24 29.13
C ARG A 23 -5.11 -24.56 30.48
N ALA A 24 -6.29 -24.00 30.71
CA ALA A 24 -6.67 -23.39 31.99
C ALA A 24 -6.65 -24.39 33.16
N ARG A 25 -6.92 -25.69 32.92
CA ARG A 25 -6.76 -26.73 33.95
C ARG A 25 -5.32 -27.13 34.22
N VAL A 26 -4.49 -27.22 33.18
CA VAL A 26 -3.12 -27.74 33.29
C VAL A 26 -2.17 -26.68 33.86
N THR A 27 -2.32 -25.42 33.45
CA THR A 27 -1.49 -24.30 33.91
C THR A 27 -2.34 -23.05 34.18
N PRO A 28 -3.26 -23.08 35.16
CA PRO A 28 -4.19 -21.98 35.43
C PRO A 28 -3.49 -20.65 35.70
N ASP A 29 -2.47 -20.68 36.55
CA ASP A 29 -1.76 -19.48 37.05
C ASP A 29 -0.61 -19.03 36.12
N ALA A 30 -0.34 -19.76 35.04
CA ALA A 30 0.70 -19.35 34.09
C ALA A 30 0.23 -18.16 33.25
N GLN A 31 1.17 -17.28 32.91
CA GLN A 31 0.91 -16.06 32.15
C GLN A 31 0.58 -16.39 30.69
N PHE A 32 -0.67 -16.12 30.30
CA PHE A 32 -1.12 -16.24 28.92
C PHE A 32 -0.65 -15.04 28.09
N ALA A 33 -0.87 -13.82 28.59
CA ALA A 33 -0.56 -12.61 27.84
C ALA A 33 -0.14 -11.45 28.75
N VAL A 34 0.66 -10.54 28.18
CA VAL A 34 0.89 -9.18 28.70
C VAL A 34 0.57 -8.21 27.57
N ASN A 35 -0.25 -7.19 27.81
CA ASN A 35 -0.55 -6.18 26.81
C ASN A 35 0.39 -4.96 26.90
N GLU A 36 0.31 -4.06 25.94
CA GLU A 36 1.12 -2.83 25.85
C GLU A 36 0.96 -1.90 27.07
N HIS A 37 -0.13 -2.04 27.83
CA HIS A 37 -0.40 -1.32 29.07
C HIS A 37 0.12 -2.05 30.32
N ARG A 38 0.97 -3.07 30.17
CA ARG A 38 1.53 -3.92 31.24
C ARG A 38 0.48 -4.66 32.07
N ARG A 39 -0.73 -4.86 31.54
CA ARG A 39 -1.72 -5.74 32.16
C ARG A 39 -1.41 -7.18 31.80
N SER A 40 -1.23 -8.01 32.82
CA SER A 40 -1.01 -9.45 32.69
C SER A 40 -2.34 -10.20 32.79
N PHE A 41 -2.45 -11.30 32.05
CA PHE A 41 -3.56 -12.24 32.08
C PHE A 41 -3.02 -13.65 32.24
N THR A 42 -3.58 -14.41 33.15
CA THR A 42 -3.34 -15.86 33.30
C THR A 42 -4.23 -16.66 32.35
N PHE A 43 -3.89 -17.94 32.12
CA PHE A 43 -4.75 -18.82 31.33
C PHE A 43 -6.14 -19.03 31.96
N ALA A 44 -6.23 -19.07 33.29
CA ALA A 44 -7.51 -19.14 33.99
C ALA A 44 -8.36 -17.88 33.76
N GLU A 45 -7.79 -16.69 33.96
CA GLU A 45 -8.48 -15.41 33.72
C GLU A 45 -8.93 -15.26 32.26
N PHE A 46 -8.10 -15.68 31.31
CA PHE A 46 -8.47 -15.67 29.88
C PHE A 46 -9.65 -16.58 29.58
N ARG A 47 -9.65 -17.80 30.12
CA ARG A 47 -10.74 -18.78 29.95
C ARG A 47 -12.04 -18.26 30.56
N ASP A 48 -11.99 -17.67 31.75
CA ASP A 48 -13.16 -17.12 32.44
C ASP A 48 -13.72 -15.89 31.72
N LEU A 49 -12.86 -15.02 31.20
CA LEU A 49 -13.26 -13.93 30.32
C LEU A 49 -13.99 -14.46 29.08
N ALA A 50 -13.41 -15.44 28.38
CA ALA A 50 -14.03 -16.02 27.20
C ALA A 50 -15.37 -16.71 27.50
N GLU A 51 -15.50 -17.41 28.64
CA GLU A 51 -16.76 -18.03 29.05
C GLU A 51 -17.84 -16.98 29.38
N GLY A 52 -17.45 -15.91 30.07
CA GLY A 52 -18.34 -14.80 30.39
C GLY A 52 -18.85 -14.11 29.12
N VAL A 53 -17.96 -13.89 28.15
CA VAL A 53 -18.33 -13.33 26.84
C VAL A 53 -19.27 -14.25 26.08
N ALA A 54 -19.02 -15.56 26.10
CA ALA A 54 -19.93 -16.53 25.50
C ALA A 54 -21.32 -16.46 26.15
N ALA A 55 -21.41 -16.36 27.47
CA ALA A 55 -22.66 -16.22 28.19
C ALA A 55 -23.41 -14.95 27.76
N ALA A 56 -22.75 -13.79 27.73
CA ALA A 56 -23.37 -12.53 27.32
C ALA A 56 -23.89 -12.57 25.87
N LEU A 57 -23.12 -13.14 24.94
CA LEU A 57 -23.56 -13.31 23.55
C LEU A 57 -24.75 -14.28 23.43
N TYR A 58 -24.80 -15.32 24.26
CA TYR A 58 -25.93 -16.24 24.33
C TYR A 58 -27.20 -15.55 24.85
N GLU A 59 -27.11 -14.69 25.87
CA GLU A 59 -28.26 -13.87 26.34
C GLU A 59 -28.78 -12.95 25.23
N ARG A 60 -27.88 -12.42 24.40
CA ARG A 60 -28.21 -11.58 23.25
C ARG A 60 -28.80 -12.35 22.07
N GLY A 61 -28.87 -13.67 22.16
CA GLY A 61 -29.52 -14.50 21.13
C GLY A 61 -28.58 -15.22 20.19
N VAL A 62 -27.26 -15.10 20.33
CA VAL A 62 -26.31 -15.87 19.51
C VAL A 62 -26.45 -17.36 19.79
N ARG A 63 -26.62 -18.17 18.74
CA ARG A 63 -26.78 -19.63 18.78
C ARG A 63 -25.75 -20.33 17.91
N ALA A 64 -25.66 -21.64 18.07
CA ALA A 64 -24.81 -22.48 17.22
C ALA A 64 -25.26 -22.38 15.75
N GLY A 65 -24.30 -22.19 14.84
CA GLY A 65 -24.55 -22.00 13.41
C GLY A 65 -24.78 -20.56 12.97
N ASP A 66 -25.01 -19.62 13.89
CA ASP A 66 -25.09 -18.20 13.57
C ASP A 66 -23.76 -17.70 13.01
N VAL A 67 -23.82 -16.78 12.04
CA VAL A 67 -22.62 -16.15 11.47
C VAL A 67 -22.33 -14.83 12.16
N VAL A 68 -21.24 -14.79 12.93
CA VAL A 68 -20.80 -13.59 13.64
C VAL A 68 -19.56 -13.02 12.96
N SER A 69 -19.71 -11.88 12.30
CA SER A 69 -18.58 -11.12 11.77
C SER A 69 -18.07 -10.16 12.83
N TRP A 70 -16.77 -9.98 12.93
CA TRP A 70 -16.22 -9.04 13.91
C TRP A 70 -14.96 -8.34 13.41
N GLN A 71 -14.88 -7.03 13.65
CA GLN A 71 -13.78 -6.17 13.24
C GLN A 71 -13.22 -5.45 14.47
N LEU A 72 -12.24 -6.08 15.12
CA LEU A 72 -11.64 -5.62 16.37
C LEU A 72 -10.10 -5.61 16.27
N PRO A 73 -9.42 -4.71 17.00
CA PRO A 73 -7.96 -4.70 17.07
C PRO A 73 -7.43 -5.91 17.84
N THR A 74 -6.12 -6.18 17.71
CA THR A 74 -5.45 -7.25 18.46
C THR A 74 -5.37 -6.88 19.94
N THR A 75 -6.27 -7.45 20.74
CA THR A 75 -6.29 -7.34 22.21
C THR A 75 -6.63 -8.70 22.83
N VAL A 76 -6.40 -8.86 24.13
CA VAL A 76 -6.78 -10.08 24.86
C VAL A 76 -8.31 -10.27 24.85
N GLU A 77 -9.03 -9.17 24.89
CA GLU A 77 -10.49 -9.10 24.78
C GLU A 77 -10.99 -9.62 23.42
N SER A 78 -10.37 -9.22 22.31
CA SER A 78 -10.68 -9.75 20.96
C SER A 78 -10.34 -11.24 20.84
N MET A 79 -9.25 -11.69 21.46
CA MET A 79 -8.92 -13.12 21.54
C MET A 79 -9.98 -13.89 22.34
N ALA A 80 -10.49 -13.31 23.42
CA ALA A 80 -11.55 -13.91 24.23
C ALA A 80 -12.87 -14.00 23.45
N LEU A 81 -13.20 -13.00 22.62
CA LEU A 81 -14.33 -13.08 21.69
C LEU A 81 -14.21 -14.28 20.74
N ALA A 82 -13.04 -14.46 20.13
CA ALA A 82 -12.79 -15.53 19.17
C ALA A 82 -13.00 -16.93 19.79
N VAL A 83 -12.58 -17.09 21.05
CA VAL A 83 -12.81 -18.31 21.84
C VAL A 83 -14.28 -18.44 22.26
N ALA A 84 -14.92 -17.35 22.67
CA ALA A 84 -16.32 -17.31 23.07
C ALA A 84 -17.26 -17.77 21.93
N LEU A 85 -17.01 -17.34 20.70
CA LEU A 85 -17.79 -17.76 19.53
C LEU A 85 -17.61 -19.25 19.25
N THR A 86 -16.42 -19.79 19.47
CA THR A 86 -16.18 -21.24 19.38
C THR A 86 -16.92 -22.01 20.47
N ARG A 87 -17.01 -21.45 21.69
CA ARG A 87 -17.80 -22.02 22.79
C ARG A 87 -19.30 -22.10 22.46
N LEU A 88 -19.80 -21.16 21.68
CA LEU A 88 -21.20 -21.11 21.25
C LEU A 88 -21.49 -21.94 19.99
N GLY A 89 -20.46 -22.41 19.28
CA GLY A 89 -20.61 -23.10 18.00
C GLY A 89 -21.05 -22.16 16.87
N ALA A 90 -20.78 -20.85 16.99
CA ALA A 90 -21.03 -19.88 15.94
C ALA A 90 -19.99 -20.03 14.82
N VAL A 91 -20.39 -19.74 13.58
CA VAL A 91 -19.46 -19.55 12.48
C VAL A 91 -18.93 -18.13 12.57
N GLN A 92 -17.63 -17.97 12.73
CA GLN A 92 -17.05 -16.64 12.92
C GLN A 92 -16.25 -16.17 11.71
N ASN A 93 -16.36 -14.88 11.44
CA ASN A 93 -15.71 -14.19 10.34
C ASN A 93 -14.93 -12.98 10.88
N PRO A 94 -13.67 -13.18 11.29
CA PRO A 94 -12.86 -12.11 11.80
C PRO A 94 -12.34 -11.23 10.65
N LEU A 95 -12.42 -9.91 10.83
CA LEU A 95 -12.10 -8.91 9.81
C LEU A 95 -10.95 -8.02 10.27
N VAL A 96 -10.02 -7.71 9.37
CA VAL A 96 -8.94 -6.77 9.66
C VAL A 96 -9.46 -5.32 9.71
N MET A 97 -8.89 -4.49 10.59
CA MET A 97 -9.34 -3.12 10.88
C MET A 97 -9.32 -2.16 9.68
N MET A 98 -8.56 -2.51 8.64
CA MET A 98 -8.41 -1.70 7.42
C MET A 98 -9.60 -1.81 6.45
N LEU A 99 -10.42 -2.87 6.54
CA LEU A 99 -11.56 -3.05 5.64
C LEU A 99 -12.62 -1.97 5.91
N ARG A 100 -13.18 -1.41 4.83
CA ARG A 100 -14.13 -0.29 4.88
C ARG A 100 -15.49 -0.70 4.30
N ASP A 101 -16.42 0.26 4.25
CA ASP A 101 -17.82 0.07 3.93
C ASP A 101 -18.07 -0.91 2.77
N LYS A 102 -17.36 -0.76 1.64
CA LYS A 102 -17.50 -1.64 0.46
C LYS A 102 -17.19 -3.10 0.77
N ASP A 103 -16.04 -3.37 1.39
CA ASP A 103 -15.56 -4.73 1.66
C ASP A 103 -16.37 -5.37 2.77
N VAL A 104 -16.60 -4.63 3.86
CA VAL A 104 -17.38 -5.12 5.00
C VAL A 104 -18.81 -5.42 4.55
N LYS A 105 -19.43 -4.54 3.74
CA LYS A 105 -20.75 -4.80 3.15
C LYS A 105 -20.75 -6.10 2.35
N PHE A 106 -19.86 -6.21 1.36
CA PHE A 106 -19.76 -7.40 0.50
C PHE A 106 -19.64 -8.69 1.32
N ILE A 107 -18.74 -8.69 2.30
CA ILE A 107 -18.52 -9.83 3.18
C ILE A 107 -19.77 -10.13 4.02
N THR A 108 -20.33 -9.14 4.70
CA THR A 108 -21.50 -9.37 5.58
C THR A 108 -22.74 -9.80 4.81
N ASP A 109 -22.88 -9.38 3.55
CA ASP A 109 -23.95 -9.78 2.64
C ASP A 109 -23.74 -11.23 2.18
N GLN A 110 -22.56 -11.56 1.64
CA GLN A 110 -22.23 -12.92 1.21
C GLN A 110 -22.33 -13.92 2.37
N LEU A 111 -21.98 -13.46 3.57
CA LEU A 111 -22.03 -14.25 4.78
C LEU A 111 -23.36 -14.19 5.52
N GLU A 112 -24.36 -13.43 5.07
CA GLU A 112 -25.63 -13.28 5.79
C GLU A 112 -25.40 -13.15 7.31
N THR A 113 -24.45 -12.30 7.70
CA THR A 113 -24.00 -12.12 9.09
C THR A 113 -25.16 -11.80 10.04
N SER A 114 -25.42 -12.58 11.08
CA SER A 114 -26.47 -12.27 12.04
C SER A 114 -26.05 -11.17 13.02
N LEU A 115 -24.78 -11.13 13.41
CA LEU A 115 -24.23 -10.13 14.33
C LEU A 115 -22.89 -9.61 13.82
N LEU A 116 -22.77 -8.28 13.71
CA LEU A 116 -21.52 -7.58 13.44
C LEU A 116 -21.00 -6.92 14.72
N ILE A 117 -19.84 -7.36 15.20
CA ILE A 117 -19.18 -6.81 16.40
C ILE A 117 -18.02 -5.90 15.97
N VAL A 118 -18.01 -4.64 16.39
CA VAL A 118 -16.99 -3.65 15.99
C VAL A 118 -16.47 -2.87 17.18
N ARG A 119 -15.30 -2.25 17.03
CA ARG A 119 -14.90 -1.19 17.95
C ARG A 119 -15.75 0.06 17.71
N SER A 120 -16.00 0.92 18.71
CA SER A 120 -16.72 2.16 18.44
C SER A 120 -15.89 3.07 17.52
N GLU A 121 -14.66 3.39 17.95
CA GLU A 121 -13.69 4.14 17.18
C GLU A 121 -12.31 3.47 17.24
N PHE A 122 -11.57 3.48 16.14
CA PHE A 122 -10.17 3.05 16.12
C PHE A 122 -9.35 3.89 15.16
N ARG A 123 -8.24 4.46 15.65
CA ARG A 123 -7.32 5.32 14.87
C ARG A 123 -8.05 6.43 14.10
N GLY A 124 -9.00 7.10 14.76
CA GLY A 124 -9.76 8.22 14.19
C GLY A 124 -10.86 7.82 13.19
N PHE A 125 -11.22 6.53 13.10
CA PHE A 125 -12.31 6.07 12.25
C PHE A 125 -13.49 5.55 13.08
N ASP A 126 -14.69 6.03 12.74
CA ASP A 126 -15.98 5.63 13.33
C ASP A 126 -16.47 4.29 12.76
N HIS A 127 -16.05 3.21 13.41
CA HIS A 127 -16.44 1.84 13.04
C HIS A 127 -17.89 1.53 13.44
N ALA A 128 -18.39 2.11 14.54
CA ALA A 128 -19.79 1.97 14.95
C ALA A 128 -20.75 2.60 13.95
N GLY A 129 -20.46 3.81 13.46
CA GLY A 129 -21.25 4.48 12.44
C GLY A 129 -21.27 3.72 11.11
N MET A 130 -20.14 3.15 10.70
CA MET A 130 -20.08 2.23 9.54
C MET A 130 -20.99 1.02 9.76
N ALA A 131 -20.83 0.30 10.88
CA ALA A 131 -21.63 -0.88 11.17
C ALA A 131 -23.14 -0.58 11.23
N ALA A 132 -23.53 0.56 11.81
CA ALA A 132 -24.92 1.00 11.85
C ALA A 132 -25.50 1.27 10.45
N ARG A 133 -24.74 1.91 9.55
CA ARG A 133 -25.16 2.09 8.14
C ARG A 133 -25.34 0.76 7.42
N LEU A 134 -24.42 -0.18 7.63
CA LEU A 134 -24.50 -1.51 7.01
C LEU A 134 -25.69 -2.32 7.52
N ALA A 135 -25.96 -2.28 8.83
CA ALA A 135 -27.12 -2.93 9.43
C ALA A 135 -28.45 -2.34 8.95
N ALA A 136 -28.52 -1.02 8.78
CA ALA A 136 -29.70 -0.37 8.18
C ALA A 136 -29.96 -0.82 6.73
N ALA A 137 -28.89 -1.15 5.97
CA ALA A 137 -28.98 -1.63 4.61
C ALA A 137 -29.25 -3.14 4.49
N ARG A 138 -29.06 -3.92 5.57
CA ARG A 138 -29.27 -5.38 5.61
C ARG A 138 -30.14 -5.80 6.79
N PRO A 139 -31.47 -5.88 6.61
CA PRO A 139 -32.39 -6.37 7.63
C PRO A 139 -31.98 -7.75 8.17
N GLY A 140 -32.04 -7.92 9.49
CA GLY A 140 -31.63 -9.17 10.17
C GLY A 140 -30.16 -9.24 10.57
N MET A 141 -29.39 -8.16 10.39
CA MET A 141 -28.06 -8.00 11.00
C MET A 141 -28.12 -7.08 12.21
N ASP A 142 -27.77 -7.61 13.38
CA ASP A 142 -27.58 -6.82 14.59
C ASP A 142 -26.13 -6.29 14.66
N VAL A 143 -25.95 -5.19 15.40
CA VAL A 143 -24.63 -4.58 15.65
C VAL A 143 -24.35 -4.51 17.14
N LEU A 144 -23.11 -4.80 17.50
CA LEU A 144 -22.58 -4.61 18.84
C LEU A 144 -21.26 -3.83 18.75
N ALA A 145 -21.26 -2.58 19.23
CA ALA A 145 -20.04 -1.81 19.42
C ALA A 145 -19.43 -2.14 20.81
N VAL A 146 -18.14 -2.44 20.86
CA VAL A 146 -17.37 -2.75 22.08
C VAL A 146 -16.09 -1.93 22.11
N ASP A 147 -15.70 -1.42 23.28
CA ASP A 147 -14.44 -0.65 23.42
C ASP A 147 -13.48 -1.39 24.36
N ASP A 148 -13.13 -0.81 25.50
CA ASP A 148 -12.07 -1.32 26.38
C ASP A 148 -12.46 -2.60 27.16
N SER A 149 -13.69 -3.08 26.98
CA SER A 149 -14.16 -4.33 27.59
C SER A 149 -15.19 -5.03 26.71
N MET A 150 -15.21 -6.35 26.80
CA MET A 150 -16.25 -7.18 26.20
C MET A 150 -17.42 -7.37 27.19
N PRO A 151 -18.66 -7.48 26.72
CA PRO A 151 -19.78 -7.84 27.58
C PRO A 151 -19.55 -9.25 28.14
N ALA A 152 -19.75 -9.41 29.46
CA ALA A 152 -19.60 -10.69 30.13
C ALA A 152 -20.74 -10.93 31.13
N SER A 153 -21.25 -12.16 31.16
CA SER A 153 -22.34 -12.61 32.05
C SER A 153 -21.94 -13.89 32.79
N ALA A 154 -22.72 -14.30 33.79
CA ALA A 154 -22.46 -15.55 34.51
C ALA A 154 -22.69 -16.78 33.60
N PRO A 155 -21.78 -17.77 33.57
CA PRO A 155 -21.80 -18.88 32.60
C PRO A 155 -22.91 -19.91 32.84
N ALA A 156 -23.64 -19.82 33.96
CA ALA A 156 -24.67 -20.77 34.37
C ALA A 156 -25.80 -20.96 33.34
N ILE A 157 -25.97 -20.02 32.42
CA ILE A 157 -26.97 -20.05 31.35
C ILE A 157 -26.53 -20.84 30.11
N LEU A 158 -25.24 -21.16 29.97
CA LEU A 158 -24.70 -21.78 28.77
C LEU A 158 -25.03 -23.29 28.75
N PRO A 159 -25.63 -23.81 27.66
CA PRO A 159 -25.81 -25.24 27.53
C PRO A 159 -24.44 -25.94 27.40
N PRO A 160 -24.34 -27.23 27.79
CA PRO A 160 -23.17 -28.05 27.50
C PRO A 160 -22.84 -28.04 26.01
N ARG A 161 -21.57 -27.84 25.66
CA ARG A 161 -21.15 -27.72 24.25
C ARG A 161 -21.50 -28.94 23.42
N ALA A 162 -21.46 -30.15 23.99
CA ALA A 162 -21.84 -31.39 23.31
C ALA A 162 -23.30 -31.42 22.78
N LEU A 163 -24.17 -30.52 23.27
CA LEU A 163 -25.55 -30.37 22.82
C LEU A 163 -25.72 -29.31 21.73
N MET A 164 -24.64 -28.60 21.37
CA MET A 164 -24.63 -27.55 20.35
C MET A 164 -24.17 -28.15 19.02
N SER A 165 -25.01 -28.97 18.39
CA SER A 165 -24.82 -29.42 17.01
C SER A 165 -25.39 -28.39 16.06
N SER A 166 -24.61 -27.90 15.09
CA SER A 166 -25.14 -27.05 14.02
C SER A 166 -24.88 -27.69 12.66
N GLU A 167 -25.97 -28.04 11.96
CA GLU A 167 -25.92 -27.98 10.51
C GLU A 167 -25.81 -26.49 10.15
N THR A 168 -24.59 -26.04 9.84
CA THR A 168 -24.40 -24.70 9.29
C THR A 168 -24.66 -24.75 7.78
N ARG A 169 -25.05 -23.63 7.19
CA ARG A 169 -25.22 -23.54 5.72
C ARG A 169 -23.92 -23.76 4.94
N PHE A 170 -22.77 -23.71 5.61
CA PHE A 170 -21.46 -23.96 5.02
C PHE A 170 -20.97 -25.39 5.23
N GLY A 171 -21.73 -26.21 5.97
CA GLY A 171 -21.39 -27.59 6.33
C GLY A 171 -21.23 -27.79 7.85
N PRO A 172 -21.32 -29.04 8.33
CA PRO A 172 -21.44 -29.35 9.76
C PRO A 172 -20.15 -29.11 10.58
N GLU A 173 -19.00 -28.91 9.93
CA GLU A 173 -17.71 -28.71 10.62
C GLU A 173 -17.12 -27.29 10.44
N ILE A 174 -17.73 -26.45 9.60
CA ILE A 174 -17.18 -25.12 9.30
C ILE A 174 -17.49 -24.18 10.46
N SER A 175 -16.44 -23.66 11.11
CA SER A 175 -16.53 -22.71 12.23
C SER A 175 -15.84 -21.38 11.93
N TRP A 176 -15.07 -21.30 10.85
CA TRP A 176 -14.28 -20.11 10.49
C TRP A 176 -14.42 -19.78 9.02
N ILE A 177 -14.60 -18.49 8.72
CA ILE A 177 -14.49 -17.96 7.36
C ILE A 177 -13.49 -16.82 7.39
N LEU A 178 -12.45 -16.91 6.59
CA LEU A 178 -11.37 -15.93 6.53
C LEU A 178 -11.32 -15.36 5.11
N TYR A 179 -11.31 -14.03 4.98
CA TYR A 179 -11.25 -13.40 3.66
C TYR A 179 -9.81 -13.10 3.22
N THR A 180 -9.53 -13.38 1.96
CA THR A 180 -8.28 -12.95 1.30
C THR A 180 -8.37 -11.48 0.90
N SER A 181 -7.26 -10.75 1.03
CA SER A 181 -7.13 -9.40 0.49
C SER A 181 -6.95 -9.48 -1.04
N GLY A 182 -8.05 -9.46 -1.80
CA GLY A 182 -8.00 -9.36 -3.26
C GLY A 182 -7.66 -7.93 -3.68
N THR A 183 -6.58 -7.72 -4.44
CA THR A 183 -6.21 -6.40 -4.97
C THR A 183 -6.94 -6.06 -6.29
N THR A 184 -7.61 -7.02 -6.94
CA THR A 184 -8.25 -6.82 -8.25
C THR A 184 -9.60 -7.53 -8.43
N SER A 185 -10.03 -8.38 -7.49
CA SER A 185 -11.33 -9.07 -7.52
C SER A 185 -11.98 -9.03 -6.14
N ALA A 186 -13.29 -9.30 -6.07
CA ALA A 186 -14.00 -9.36 -4.81
C ALA A 186 -13.29 -10.32 -3.82
N PRO A 187 -13.15 -9.96 -2.53
CA PRO A 187 -12.51 -10.81 -1.52
C PRO A 187 -13.04 -12.25 -1.54
N LYS A 188 -12.16 -13.25 -1.42
CA LYS A 188 -12.56 -14.67 -1.40
C LYS A 188 -12.71 -15.16 0.04
N GLY A 189 -13.89 -15.64 0.41
CA GLY A 189 -14.12 -16.26 1.71
C GLY A 189 -13.61 -17.71 1.74
N VAL A 190 -12.67 -18.01 2.63
CA VAL A 190 -12.00 -19.31 2.77
C VAL A 190 -12.58 -20.04 3.98
N LYS A 191 -13.12 -21.25 3.80
CA LYS A 191 -13.78 -22.01 4.86
C LYS A 191 -12.78 -22.85 5.67
N HIS A 192 -12.78 -22.72 6.98
CA HIS A 192 -11.95 -23.50 7.91
C HIS A 192 -12.77 -24.14 9.03
N THR A 193 -12.18 -25.17 9.63
CA THR A 193 -12.68 -25.81 10.86
C THR A 193 -11.68 -25.53 11.99
N ASP A 194 -12.08 -25.72 13.24
CA ASP A 194 -11.15 -25.65 14.36
C ASP A 194 -9.93 -26.57 14.14
N ARG A 195 -10.15 -27.76 13.57
CA ARG A 195 -9.08 -28.74 13.32
C ARG A 195 -8.06 -28.25 12.29
N THR A 196 -8.50 -27.60 11.22
CA THR A 196 -7.55 -27.11 10.20
C THR A 196 -6.68 -25.98 10.76
N LEU A 197 -7.24 -25.12 11.62
CA LEU A 197 -6.47 -24.06 12.28
C LEU A 197 -5.56 -24.58 13.40
N LEU A 198 -6.00 -25.59 14.17
CA LEU A 198 -5.16 -26.26 15.16
C LEU A 198 -4.00 -27.02 14.49
N ALA A 199 -4.19 -27.56 13.29
CA ALA A 199 -3.09 -28.15 12.51
C ALA A 199 -2.04 -27.12 12.05
N ALA A 200 -2.46 -25.88 11.74
CA ALA A 200 -1.55 -24.79 11.44
C ALA A 200 -0.70 -24.41 12.67
N SER A 201 -1.35 -24.29 13.83
CA SER A 201 -0.69 -24.08 15.13
C SER A 201 0.30 -25.20 15.48
N ALA A 202 -0.07 -26.44 15.19
CA ALA A 202 0.79 -27.60 15.35
C ALA A 202 2.08 -27.51 14.54
N THR A 203 1.99 -27.05 13.29
CA THR A 203 3.16 -26.86 12.42
C THR A 203 4.11 -25.81 12.99
N PHE A 204 3.58 -24.68 13.43
CA PHE A 204 4.37 -23.62 14.08
C PHE A 204 5.10 -24.14 15.32
N THR A 205 4.36 -24.78 16.24
CA THR A 205 4.91 -25.23 17.52
C THR A 205 5.96 -26.34 17.38
N ASP A 206 5.72 -27.31 16.49
CA ASP A 206 6.64 -28.41 16.24
C ASP A 206 7.94 -27.95 15.59
N ASN A 207 7.84 -27.15 14.53
CA ASN A 207 9.03 -26.76 13.76
C ASN A 207 9.86 -25.72 14.51
N LEU A 208 9.24 -24.71 15.11
CA LEU A 208 9.95 -23.73 15.93
C LEU A 208 10.42 -24.28 17.27
N GLN A 209 9.97 -25.49 17.64
CA GLN A 209 10.28 -26.11 18.93
C GLN A 209 9.97 -25.13 20.06
N THR A 210 8.75 -24.59 20.03
CA THR A 210 8.32 -23.66 21.06
C THR A 210 8.20 -24.37 22.40
N THR A 211 8.30 -23.58 23.46
CA THR A 211 8.31 -24.05 24.84
C THR A 211 7.38 -23.18 25.67
N PRO A 212 6.89 -23.67 26.82
CA PRO A 212 6.11 -22.86 27.76
C PRO A 212 6.83 -21.60 28.29
N HIS A 213 8.16 -21.52 28.11
CA HIS A 213 8.95 -20.36 28.53
C HIS A 213 9.02 -19.27 27.46
N ASP A 214 8.50 -19.51 26.27
CA ASP A 214 8.53 -18.52 25.20
C ASP A 214 7.64 -17.31 25.49
N ARG A 215 8.08 -16.17 24.98
CA ARG A 215 7.39 -14.88 25.02
C ARG A 215 7.35 -14.35 23.60
N CYS A 216 6.20 -14.54 22.96
CA CYS A 216 6.03 -14.28 21.53
C CYS A 216 5.36 -12.92 21.29
N ALA A 217 5.94 -12.09 20.43
CA ALA A 217 5.32 -10.83 20.02
C ALA A 217 4.07 -11.09 19.17
N ALA A 218 2.90 -10.68 19.65
CA ALA A 218 1.60 -10.84 18.99
C ALA A 218 1.13 -9.51 18.40
N LEU A 219 1.77 -9.08 17.31
CA LEU A 219 1.55 -7.78 16.65
C LEU A 219 0.78 -7.88 15.32
N ILE A 220 0.60 -9.10 14.80
CA ILE A 220 -0.20 -9.35 13.60
C ILE A 220 -1.69 -9.17 13.95
N PRO A 221 -2.51 -8.54 13.08
CA PRO A 221 -3.94 -8.39 13.31
C PRO A 221 -4.62 -9.73 13.62
N ILE A 222 -5.36 -9.82 14.73
CA ILE A 222 -6.11 -11.03 15.11
C ILE A 222 -7.17 -11.42 14.06
N GLY A 223 -7.62 -10.46 13.26
CA GLY A 223 -8.48 -10.66 12.08
C GLY A 223 -7.82 -11.40 10.91
N HIS A 224 -6.49 -11.50 10.92
CA HIS A 224 -5.72 -12.23 9.92
C HIS A 224 -5.37 -13.63 10.45
N VAL A 225 -5.28 -14.62 9.56
CA VAL A 225 -5.02 -16.03 9.96
C VAL A 225 -3.75 -16.20 10.77
N GLY A 226 -2.71 -15.40 10.50
CA GLY A 226 -1.47 -15.39 11.30
C GLY A 226 -1.67 -14.83 12.72
N GLY A 227 -2.50 -13.79 12.89
CA GLY A 227 -2.81 -13.27 14.23
C GLY A 227 -3.61 -14.28 15.04
N LEU A 228 -4.56 -14.97 14.41
CA LEU A 228 -5.27 -16.10 15.02
C LEU A 228 -4.31 -17.24 15.40
N GLY A 229 -3.30 -17.50 14.57
CA GLY A 229 -2.21 -18.44 14.87
C GLY A 229 -1.54 -18.16 16.22
N HIS A 230 -1.24 -16.89 16.54
CA HIS A 230 -0.64 -16.50 17.83
C HIS A 230 -1.46 -16.95 19.04
N LEU A 231 -2.78 -16.76 18.98
CA LEU A 231 -3.69 -17.24 20.02
C LEU A 231 -3.60 -18.77 20.18
N LEU A 232 -3.65 -19.51 19.06
CA LEU A 232 -3.72 -20.96 19.09
C LEU A 232 -2.45 -21.59 19.62
N HIS A 233 -1.26 -21.19 19.15
CA HIS A 233 -0.02 -21.84 19.60
C HIS A 233 0.36 -21.46 21.04
N ALA A 234 -0.05 -20.28 21.51
CA ALA A 234 0.07 -19.92 22.92
C ALA A 234 -0.78 -20.81 23.82
N LEU A 235 -2.01 -21.13 23.41
CA LEU A 235 -2.89 -22.07 24.11
C LEU A 235 -2.37 -23.52 24.03
N GLU A 236 -1.86 -23.92 22.86
CA GLU A 236 -1.35 -25.25 22.59
C GLU A 236 -0.12 -25.57 23.45
N MET A 237 0.83 -24.65 23.53
CA MET A 237 2.10 -24.83 24.24
C MET A 237 2.11 -24.29 25.66
N GLY A 238 1.25 -23.31 25.97
CA GLY A 238 1.21 -22.67 27.28
C GLY A 238 2.25 -21.56 27.47
N HIS A 239 2.69 -20.92 26.38
CA HIS A 239 3.67 -19.84 26.41
C HIS A 239 2.98 -18.47 26.44
N THR A 240 3.73 -17.40 26.71
CA THR A 240 3.18 -16.05 26.86
C THR A 240 3.12 -15.30 25.52
N LEU A 241 2.07 -14.50 25.32
CA LEU A 241 1.96 -13.51 24.25
C LEU A 241 2.26 -12.09 24.77
N LEU A 242 3.05 -11.34 24.01
CA LEU A 242 3.26 -9.90 24.19
C LEU A 242 2.39 -9.17 23.18
N VAL A 243 1.22 -8.72 23.63
CA VAL A 243 0.13 -8.24 22.78
C VAL A 243 0.23 -6.73 22.59
N GLY A 244 0.05 -6.28 21.35
CA GLY A 244 -0.07 -4.85 21.03
C GLY A 244 -1.10 -4.62 19.94
N ALA A 245 -2.02 -3.67 20.16
CA ALA A 245 -3.07 -3.34 19.20
C ALA A 245 -2.55 -2.52 18.01
N THR A 246 -1.49 -1.75 18.22
CA THR A 246 -0.83 -0.92 17.20
C THR A 246 0.67 -1.01 17.36
N PHE A 247 1.40 -1.07 16.23
CA PHE A 247 2.85 -0.99 16.24
C PHE A 247 3.30 0.47 16.20
N VAL A 248 3.89 0.91 17.31
CA VAL A 248 4.62 2.18 17.43
C VAL A 248 6.08 1.81 17.64
N PRO A 249 7.00 2.04 16.68
CA PRO A 249 8.31 1.37 16.66
C PRO A 249 9.09 1.46 17.97
N GLU A 250 9.28 2.66 18.51
CA GLU A 250 10.06 2.90 19.72
C GLU A 250 9.36 2.30 20.96
N GLU A 251 8.08 2.61 21.16
CA GLU A 251 7.31 2.15 22.32
C GLU A 251 7.14 0.63 22.34
N THR A 252 6.89 0.03 21.17
CA THR A 252 6.74 -1.43 21.03
C THR A 252 8.08 -2.11 21.29
N THR A 253 9.18 -1.57 20.75
CA THR A 253 10.53 -2.09 20.99
C THR A 253 10.86 -2.07 22.48
N ASP A 254 10.60 -0.95 23.16
CA ASP A 254 10.86 -0.83 24.59
C ASP A 254 10.01 -1.81 25.41
N PHE A 255 8.73 -1.97 25.05
CA PHE A 255 7.85 -2.96 25.66
C PHE A 255 8.36 -4.40 25.46
N LEU A 256 8.80 -4.78 24.26
CA LEU A 256 9.32 -6.12 23.98
C LEU A 256 10.64 -6.40 24.73
N ILE A 257 11.51 -5.40 24.86
CA ILE A 257 12.74 -5.48 25.67
C ILE A 257 12.40 -5.66 27.14
N GLU A 258 11.54 -4.79 27.68
CA GLU A 258 11.09 -4.82 29.08
C GLU A 258 10.49 -6.18 29.45
N GLN A 259 9.69 -6.73 28.55
CA GLN A 259 9.03 -8.02 28.74
C GLN A 259 9.91 -9.21 28.36
N GLY A 260 11.15 -9.04 27.91
CA GLY A 260 12.03 -10.17 27.61
C GLY A 260 11.54 -11.07 26.49
N VAL A 261 11.15 -10.49 25.35
CA VAL A 261 10.72 -11.24 24.17
C VAL A 261 11.71 -12.35 23.78
N THR A 262 11.20 -13.57 23.50
CA THR A 262 12.02 -14.70 23.01
C THR A 262 11.77 -14.98 21.53
N LEU A 263 10.55 -14.77 21.05
CA LEU A 263 10.20 -14.89 19.63
C LEU A 263 9.82 -13.49 19.14
N VAL A 264 10.79 -12.82 18.53
CA VAL A 264 10.69 -11.44 18.06
C VAL A 264 9.92 -11.46 16.74
N GLY A 265 8.64 -11.12 16.76
CA GLY A 265 7.77 -11.23 15.59
C GLY A 265 7.53 -9.90 14.87
N SER A 266 7.32 -10.01 13.55
CA SER A 266 6.04 -9.78 12.84
C SER A 266 6.21 -9.32 11.38
N GLY A 267 7.30 -9.74 10.72
CA GLY A 267 7.51 -9.57 9.28
C GLY A 267 8.60 -8.54 8.92
N LEU A 268 8.85 -8.38 7.62
CA LEU A 268 9.93 -7.55 7.08
C LEU A 268 9.88 -6.08 7.58
N PRO A 269 8.72 -5.39 7.57
CA PRO A 269 8.66 -3.99 8.02
C PRO A 269 9.08 -3.80 9.48
N PHE A 270 8.67 -4.72 10.35
CA PHE A 270 8.98 -4.68 11.78
C PHE A 270 10.46 -4.97 12.02
N THR A 271 10.99 -5.97 11.32
CA THR A 271 12.41 -6.35 11.39
C THR A 271 13.30 -5.17 11.01
N ASN A 272 12.96 -4.45 9.93
CA ASN A 272 13.69 -3.27 9.51
C ASN A 272 13.64 -2.13 10.54
N GLU A 273 12.47 -1.88 11.16
CA GLU A 273 12.36 -0.89 12.25
C GLU A 273 13.20 -1.29 13.47
N TYR A 274 13.19 -2.57 13.86
CA TYR A 274 14.05 -3.05 14.95
C TYR A 274 15.53 -2.88 14.61
N LEU A 275 15.94 -3.16 13.37
CA LEU A 275 17.31 -2.94 12.92
C LEU A 275 17.67 -1.45 12.96
N ARG A 276 16.82 -0.56 12.43
CA ARG A 276 17.00 0.90 12.52
C ARG A 276 17.22 1.34 13.97
N ILE A 277 16.35 0.90 14.88
CA ILE A 277 16.44 1.24 16.30
C ILE A 277 17.72 0.68 16.94
N SER A 278 18.13 -0.55 16.60
CA SER A 278 19.42 -1.13 17.03
C SER A 278 20.59 -0.26 16.58
N HIS A 279 20.57 0.22 15.33
CA HIS A 279 21.60 1.07 14.76
C HIS A 279 21.67 2.44 15.45
N GLU A 280 20.53 3.12 15.60
CA GLU A 280 20.46 4.44 16.24
C GLU A 280 20.87 4.42 17.71
N ARG A 281 20.47 3.37 18.45
CA ARG A 281 20.81 3.21 19.86
C ARG A 281 22.22 2.64 20.08
N GLY A 282 22.85 2.08 19.04
CA GLY A 282 24.13 1.39 19.15
C GLY A 282 24.08 0.13 20.04
N ILE A 283 22.92 -0.56 20.09
CA ILE A 283 22.70 -1.73 20.95
C ILE A 283 22.61 -2.99 20.09
N ALA A 284 23.42 -4.00 20.41
CA ALA A 284 23.37 -5.33 19.79
C ALA A 284 23.78 -6.42 20.81
N PRO A 285 22.97 -7.48 21.02
CA PRO A 285 21.64 -7.67 20.46
C PRO A 285 20.62 -6.71 21.08
N LEU A 286 19.70 -6.18 20.29
CA LEU A 286 18.59 -5.33 20.73
C LEU A 286 17.65 -6.11 21.66
N PHE A 287 17.42 -7.40 21.39
CA PHE A 287 16.61 -8.30 22.20
C PHE A 287 17.47 -9.42 22.79
N PRO A 288 18.10 -9.23 23.97
CA PRO A 288 19.07 -10.18 24.52
C PRO A 288 18.48 -11.55 24.91
N GLN A 289 17.16 -11.65 25.05
CA GLN A 289 16.44 -12.91 25.35
C GLN A 289 15.88 -13.60 24.09
N ALA A 290 16.08 -13.00 22.91
CA ALA A 290 15.59 -13.56 21.66
C ALA A 290 16.22 -14.92 21.37
N ARG A 291 15.37 -15.88 21.02
CA ARG A 291 15.73 -17.17 20.41
C ARG A 291 15.67 -17.09 18.90
N ALA A 292 14.72 -16.35 18.35
CA ALA A 292 14.55 -16.17 16.91
C ALA A 292 13.77 -14.88 16.59
N VAL A 293 14.00 -14.37 15.38
CA VAL A 293 13.18 -13.35 14.72
C VAL A 293 12.24 -14.05 13.74
N LEU A 294 10.94 -13.91 13.93
CA LEU A 294 9.93 -14.59 13.11
C LEU A 294 9.60 -13.77 11.85
N MET A 295 9.65 -14.44 10.71
CA MET A 295 9.30 -13.90 9.40
C MET A 295 8.17 -14.70 8.76
N GLY A 296 7.34 -14.03 7.96
CA GLY A 296 6.30 -14.71 7.17
C GLY A 296 5.57 -13.76 6.24
N GLY A 297 5.00 -14.32 5.17
CA GLY A 297 4.07 -13.62 4.28
C GLY A 297 4.68 -12.65 3.25
N ALA A 298 6.01 -12.49 3.20
CA ALA A 298 6.73 -11.72 2.20
C ALA A 298 8.14 -12.31 1.96
N GLY A 299 8.70 -12.09 0.77
CA GLY A 299 10.10 -12.40 0.47
C GLY A 299 11.06 -11.51 1.27
N ARG A 300 12.32 -11.93 1.36
CA ARG A 300 13.34 -11.24 2.15
C ARG A 300 14.71 -11.30 1.47
N PRO A 301 15.56 -10.28 1.66
CA PRO A 301 16.94 -10.33 1.20
C PRO A 301 17.72 -11.36 2.01
N ARG A 302 18.65 -12.05 1.35
CA ARG A 302 19.53 -13.03 2.00
C ARG A 302 20.32 -12.43 3.17
N THR A 303 20.80 -11.21 2.99
CA THR A 303 21.62 -10.46 3.98
C THR A 303 20.87 -10.18 5.29
N LEU A 304 19.54 -10.09 5.24
CA LEU A 304 18.72 -9.74 6.40
C LEU A 304 18.85 -10.75 7.54
N HIS A 305 19.10 -12.03 7.23
CA HIS A 305 19.32 -13.05 8.26
C HIS A 305 20.53 -12.72 9.13
N GLU A 306 21.66 -12.38 8.50
CA GLU A 306 22.90 -12.06 9.21
C GLU A 306 22.72 -10.79 10.06
N ASP A 307 22.08 -9.76 9.51
CA ASP A 307 21.78 -8.54 10.26
C ASP A 307 20.89 -8.81 11.46
N ALA A 308 19.80 -9.57 11.29
CA ALA A 308 18.91 -9.93 12.38
C ALA A 308 19.64 -10.76 13.46
N LYS A 309 20.46 -11.74 13.06
CA LYS A 309 21.25 -12.57 13.97
C LYS A 309 22.24 -11.73 14.78
N ASN A 310 22.95 -10.81 14.12
CA ASN A 310 23.98 -9.99 14.75
C ASN A 310 23.43 -8.84 15.61
N ARG A 311 22.33 -8.22 15.17
CA ARG A 311 21.79 -6.99 15.77
C ARG A 311 20.57 -7.22 16.65
N LEU A 312 19.70 -8.17 16.33
CA LEU A 312 18.44 -8.38 17.06
C LEU A 312 18.55 -9.51 18.07
N GLY A 313 19.27 -10.59 17.75
CA GLY A 313 19.59 -11.70 18.66
C GLY A 313 19.04 -13.06 18.22
N GLY A 314 19.29 -14.09 19.03
CA GLY A 314 18.88 -15.47 18.76
C GLY A 314 19.64 -16.13 17.61
N VAL A 315 19.00 -17.08 16.94
CA VAL A 315 19.53 -17.71 15.72
C VAL A 315 19.36 -16.83 14.47
N GLY A 316 18.88 -15.59 14.62
CA GLY A 316 18.47 -14.76 13.49
C GLY A 316 17.05 -15.10 13.04
N ILE A 317 16.82 -15.07 11.73
CA ILE A 317 15.48 -15.24 11.18
C ILE A 317 15.09 -16.71 11.10
N ILE A 318 13.90 -17.04 11.60
CA ILE A 318 13.18 -18.24 11.19
C ILE A 318 11.91 -17.81 10.45
N SER A 319 11.77 -18.28 9.22
CA SER A 319 10.66 -17.93 8.35
C SER A 319 9.65 -19.07 8.20
N GLY A 320 8.43 -18.72 7.84
CA GLY A 320 7.37 -19.67 7.54
C GLY A 320 6.56 -19.26 6.32
N TYR A 321 6.17 -20.26 5.53
CA TYR A 321 5.31 -20.09 4.37
C TYR A 321 3.89 -20.61 4.63
N GLY A 322 2.92 -19.86 4.15
CA GLY A 322 1.51 -20.20 4.20
C GLY A 322 0.64 -19.09 3.61
N MET A 323 -0.64 -19.39 3.46
CA MET A 323 -1.65 -18.48 2.94
C MET A 323 -2.98 -18.73 3.64
N THR A 324 -4.01 -17.93 3.35
CA THR A 324 -5.31 -18.08 4.01
C THR A 324 -5.85 -19.51 3.82
N GLU A 325 -5.68 -20.10 2.64
CA GLU A 325 -6.12 -21.44 2.26
C GLU A 325 -5.31 -22.56 2.92
N CYS A 326 -4.05 -22.30 3.30
CA CYS A 326 -3.12 -23.25 3.92
C CYS A 326 -2.26 -22.52 4.97
N PRO A 327 -2.82 -22.18 6.14
CA PRO A 327 -2.12 -21.35 7.12
C PRO A 327 -0.95 -22.10 7.77
N TYR A 328 0.20 -21.45 7.89
CA TYR A 328 1.42 -22.04 8.47
C TYR A 328 1.74 -23.41 7.86
N ALA A 329 1.70 -23.50 6.53
CA ALA A 329 2.03 -24.72 5.79
C ALA A 329 3.42 -25.25 6.17
N THR A 330 4.37 -24.32 6.34
CA THR A 330 5.76 -24.60 6.70
C THR A 330 6.30 -23.59 7.70
N TRP A 331 7.32 -24.02 8.44
CA TRP A 331 8.17 -23.17 9.27
C TRP A 331 9.57 -23.76 9.34
N GLY A 332 10.58 -22.90 9.39
CA GLY A 332 11.95 -23.30 9.68
C GLY A 332 12.12 -23.77 11.12
N ARG A 333 13.28 -24.33 11.42
CA ARG A 333 13.63 -24.88 12.73
C ARG A 333 14.81 -24.13 13.33
N PRO A 334 14.93 -24.04 14.67
CA PRO A 334 16.07 -23.38 15.29
C PRO A 334 17.44 -23.99 14.95
N GLY A 335 17.46 -25.28 14.55
CA GLY A 335 18.68 -26.01 14.18
C GLY A 335 19.01 -25.99 12.69
N ASP A 336 18.22 -25.31 11.86
CA ASP A 336 18.55 -25.17 10.44
C ASP A 336 19.83 -24.35 10.26
N THR A 337 20.48 -24.50 9.11
CA THR A 337 21.71 -23.76 8.79
C THR A 337 21.43 -22.27 8.55
N ASP A 338 22.45 -21.41 8.69
CA ASP A 338 22.32 -19.98 8.35
C ASP A 338 21.85 -19.76 6.90
N LEU A 339 22.25 -20.65 5.99
CA LEU A 339 21.77 -20.68 4.61
C LEU A 339 20.26 -20.92 4.53
N GLN A 340 19.78 -21.95 5.21
CA GLN A 340 18.35 -22.27 5.28
C GLN A 340 17.55 -21.16 5.94
N HIS A 341 18.08 -20.59 7.03
CA HIS A 341 17.50 -19.43 7.68
C HIS A 341 17.53 -18.16 6.84
N ALA A 342 18.37 -18.05 5.81
CA ALA A 342 18.39 -16.90 4.92
C ALA A 342 17.43 -17.06 3.73
N GLU A 343 17.34 -18.25 3.13
CA GLU A 343 16.68 -18.45 1.82
C GLU A 343 15.40 -19.27 1.82
N PHE A 344 15.13 -19.99 2.92
CA PHE A 344 14.04 -20.96 2.96
C PHE A 344 12.96 -20.57 3.97
N GLU A 345 11.76 -21.09 3.71
CA GLU A 345 10.55 -20.95 4.52
C GLU A 345 10.30 -22.19 5.40
N GLY A 346 11.28 -23.10 5.41
CA GLY A 346 11.29 -24.32 6.21
C GLY A 346 10.51 -25.47 5.59
N VAL A 347 10.04 -26.36 6.45
CA VAL A 347 9.50 -27.68 6.06
C VAL A 347 8.03 -27.81 6.45
N PRO A 348 7.25 -28.70 5.80
CA PRO A 348 5.88 -28.92 6.20
C PRO A 348 5.78 -29.47 7.63
N GLY A 349 4.66 -29.15 8.28
CA GLY A 349 4.30 -29.78 9.54
C GLY A 349 4.04 -31.28 9.38
N ARG A 350 3.86 -31.97 10.52
CA ARG A 350 3.63 -33.42 10.53
C ARG A 350 2.42 -33.80 9.66
N GLY A 351 2.64 -34.73 8.72
CA GLY A 351 1.60 -35.21 7.81
C GLY A 351 1.29 -34.27 6.65
N GLY A 352 2.08 -33.19 6.48
CA GLY A 352 2.04 -32.34 5.31
C GLY A 352 3.00 -32.80 4.22
N GLU A 353 2.55 -32.73 2.98
CA GLU A 353 3.34 -32.97 1.78
C GLU A 353 3.43 -31.68 0.95
N ILE A 354 4.62 -31.43 0.41
CA ILE A 354 4.88 -30.38 -0.56
C ILE A 354 5.43 -31.04 -1.81
N ARG A 355 4.92 -30.64 -2.97
CA ARG A 355 5.50 -30.99 -4.25
C ARG A 355 5.76 -29.73 -5.04
N VAL A 356 6.85 -29.75 -5.80
CA VAL A 356 7.16 -28.74 -6.80
C VAL A 356 6.99 -29.41 -8.15
N VAL A 357 6.18 -28.82 -9.03
CA VAL A 357 5.79 -29.45 -10.29
C VAL A 357 6.01 -28.54 -11.50
N ASP A 358 6.22 -29.16 -12.66
CA ASP A 358 6.25 -28.46 -13.95
C ASP A 358 4.84 -28.09 -14.45
N ALA A 359 4.78 -27.47 -15.63
CA ALA A 359 3.52 -27.06 -16.27
C ALA A 359 2.59 -28.24 -16.61
N ASP A 360 3.14 -29.44 -16.81
CA ASP A 360 2.37 -30.67 -17.07
C ASP A 360 1.95 -31.37 -15.76
N GLY A 361 2.32 -30.82 -14.60
CA GLY A 361 2.03 -31.37 -13.27
C GLY A 361 2.95 -32.51 -12.85
N ARG A 362 4.10 -32.71 -13.51
CA ARG A 362 5.11 -33.70 -13.09
C ARG A 362 5.99 -33.12 -11.99
N GLN A 363 6.26 -33.92 -10.97
CA GLN A 363 7.14 -33.52 -9.88
C GLN A 363 8.58 -33.30 -10.36
N LEU A 364 9.14 -32.15 -10.01
CA LEU A 364 10.50 -31.76 -10.34
C LEU A 364 11.51 -32.28 -9.28
N PRO A 365 12.78 -32.51 -9.68
CA PRO A 365 13.88 -32.78 -8.76
C PRO A 365 14.14 -31.64 -7.75
N VAL A 366 14.87 -31.96 -6.68
CA VAL A 366 15.41 -30.98 -5.72
C VAL A 366 16.23 -29.90 -6.44
N GLY A 367 16.03 -28.64 -6.06
CA GLY A 367 16.69 -27.47 -6.66
C GLY A 367 16.06 -26.92 -7.93
N GLU A 368 15.10 -27.62 -8.55
CA GLU A 368 14.41 -27.13 -9.75
C GLU A 368 13.15 -26.32 -9.39
N VAL A 369 12.98 -25.17 -10.05
CA VAL A 369 11.86 -24.25 -9.79
C VAL A 369 10.61 -24.70 -10.54
N GLY A 370 9.49 -24.80 -9.81
CA GLY A 370 8.17 -25.12 -10.36
C GLY A 370 7.03 -24.60 -9.47
N GLU A 371 5.79 -24.98 -9.79
CA GLU A 371 4.62 -24.66 -8.98
C GLU A 371 4.68 -25.42 -7.66
N ILE A 372 4.58 -24.70 -6.54
CA ILE A 372 4.41 -25.29 -5.22
C ILE A 372 2.96 -25.77 -5.09
N ARG A 373 2.80 -27.05 -4.79
CA ARG A 373 1.51 -27.65 -4.44
C ARG A 373 1.54 -28.22 -3.05
N LEU A 374 0.46 -28.02 -2.30
CA LEU A 374 0.38 -28.38 -0.88
C LEU A 374 -0.71 -29.42 -0.64
N ASN A 375 -0.36 -30.48 0.07
CA ASN A 375 -1.33 -31.38 0.70
C ASN A 375 -1.03 -31.44 2.19
N VAL A 376 -1.69 -30.58 2.96
CA VAL A 376 -1.38 -30.35 4.37
C VAL A 376 -2.64 -30.41 5.24
N PRO A 377 -2.56 -30.88 6.51
CA PRO A 377 -3.76 -31.06 7.34
C PRO A 377 -4.58 -29.77 7.60
N GLN A 378 -3.95 -28.60 7.47
CA GLN A 378 -4.54 -27.27 7.63
C GLN A 378 -5.23 -26.72 6.36
N MET A 379 -5.29 -27.48 5.27
CA MET A 379 -6.00 -27.06 4.06
C MET A 379 -7.44 -26.66 4.37
N PHE A 380 -7.84 -25.53 3.81
CA PHE A 380 -9.21 -25.05 3.77
C PHE A 380 -10.19 -26.09 3.21
N LYS A 381 -11.47 -25.90 3.52
CA LYS A 381 -12.59 -26.76 3.07
C LYS A 381 -13.28 -26.21 1.82
N GLY A 382 -12.53 -25.51 0.97
CA GLY A 382 -13.04 -24.79 -0.19
C GLY A 382 -13.44 -23.35 0.12
N TYR A 383 -13.87 -22.64 -0.92
CA TYR A 383 -14.33 -21.26 -0.84
C TYR A 383 -15.83 -21.15 -0.52
N VAL A 384 -16.26 -19.98 -0.05
CA VAL A 384 -17.67 -19.62 0.09
C VAL A 384 -18.36 -19.58 -1.27
N ASP A 385 -17.69 -19.00 -2.27
CA ASP A 385 -18.06 -19.15 -3.67
C ASP A 385 -17.42 -20.43 -4.22
N SER A 386 -18.21 -21.50 -4.27
CA SER A 386 -17.73 -22.82 -4.71
C SER A 386 -17.33 -22.87 -6.19
N SER A 387 -17.67 -21.85 -6.99
CA SER A 387 -17.18 -21.78 -8.38
C SER A 387 -15.65 -21.66 -8.45
N LEU A 388 -15.04 -21.17 -7.38
CA LEU A 388 -13.58 -21.01 -7.24
C LEU A 388 -12.86 -22.32 -6.86
N ASP A 389 -13.60 -23.37 -6.48
CA ASP A 389 -13.00 -24.65 -6.03
C ASP A 389 -12.54 -25.54 -7.19
N ALA A 390 -13.14 -25.38 -8.39
CA ALA A 390 -12.93 -26.28 -9.52
C ALA A 390 -11.46 -26.38 -9.96
N ASP A 391 -10.74 -25.26 -9.94
CA ASP A 391 -9.33 -25.17 -10.34
C ASP A 391 -8.39 -25.03 -9.12
N ALA A 392 -8.91 -25.14 -7.89
CA ALA A 392 -8.12 -24.96 -6.68
C ALA A 392 -7.26 -26.19 -6.34
N PHE A 393 -7.69 -27.38 -6.75
CA PHE A 393 -7.00 -28.63 -6.46
C PHE A 393 -6.59 -29.37 -7.73
N ASP A 394 -5.51 -30.14 -7.67
CA ASP A 394 -5.18 -31.09 -8.72
C ASP A 394 -5.86 -32.46 -8.51
N ALA A 395 -5.61 -33.38 -9.45
CA ALA A 395 -6.23 -34.71 -9.44
C ALA A 395 -5.85 -35.57 -8.23
N ASP A 396 -4.72 -35.27 -7.58
CA ASP A 396 -4.24 -35.97 -6.39
C ASP A 396 -4.70 -35.30 -5.09
N GLY A 397 -5.49 -34.23 -5.19
CA GLY A 397 -6.03 -33.49 -4.06
C GLY A 397 -5.06 -32.46 -3.47
N PHE A 398 -3.96 -32.14 -4.15
CA PHE A 398 -3.08 -31.06 -3.70
C PHE A 398 -3.67 -29.70 -4.08
N PHE A 399 -3.57 -28.74 -3.17
CA PHE A 399 -3.91 -27.35 -3.45
C PHE A 399 -2.86 -26.70 -4.35
N ARG A 400 -3.34 -26.07 -5.42
CA ARG A 400 -2.56 -25.26 -6.36
C ARG A 400 -2.36 -23.87 -5.76
N THR A 401 -1.17 -23.62 -5.20
CA THR A 401 -0.90 -22.36 -4.48
C THR A 401 -0.81 -21.16 -5.42
N GLY A 402 -0.44 -21.39 -6.68
CA GLY A 402 -0.05 -20.34 -7.62
C GLY A 402 1.30 -19.68 -7.29
N ASP A 403 2.02 -20.17 -6.28
CA ASP A 403 3.36 -19.73 -5.91
C ASP A 403 4.41 -20.66 -6.57
N LEU A 404 5.56 -20.07 -6.94
CA LEU A 404 6.70 -20.79 -7.48
C LEU A 404 7.76 -21.00 -6.41
N GLY A 405 8.51 -22.09 -6.53
CA GLY A 405 9.63 -22.36 -5.65
C GLY A 405 10.34 -23.65 -5.97
N PHE A 406 11.28 -24.02 -5.11
CA PHE A 406 12.00 -25.29 -5.17
C PHE A 406 12.20 -25.84 -3.74
N LEU A 407 12.55 -27.11 -3.66
CA LEU A 407 12.92 -27.77 -2.40
C LEU A 407 14.45 -27.95 -2.35
N ASP A 408 15.04 -27.83 -1.16
CA ASP A 408 16.40 -28.33 -0.92
C ASP A 408 16.41 -29.84 -0.63
N ALA A 409 17.60 -30.38 -0.36
CA ALA A 409 17.79 -31.81 -0.06
C ALA A 409 17.16 -32.25 1.28
N ASP A 410 16.90 -31.30 2.19
CA ASP A 410 16.26 -31.53 3.49
C ASP A 410 14.73 -31.35 3.43
N GLY A 411 14.21 -30.98 2.25
CA GLY A 411 12.79 -30.72 2.01
C GLY A 411 12.33 -29.33 2.47
N CYS A 412 13.26 -28.41 2.74
CA CYS A 412 12.94 -27.02 2.99
C CYS A 412 12.47 -26.36 1.69
N VAL A 413 11.35 -25.64 1.74
CA VAL A 413 10.82 -24.92 0.58
C VAL A 413 11.39 -23.51 0.53
N SER A 414 11.89 -23.12 -0.64
CA SER A 414 12.17 -21.73 -0.97
C SER A 414 11.10 -21.27 -1.94
N VAL A 415 10.38 -20.19 -1.60
CA VAL A 415 9.40 -19.58 -2.49
C VAL A 415 10.16 -18.59 -3.35
N THR A 416 10.10 -18.69 -4.67
CA THR A 416 10.87 -17.84 -5.59
C THR A 416 10.00 -16.89 -6.38
N GLY A 417 8.67 -16.94 -6.27
CA GLY A 417 7.77 -16.01 -6.94
C GLY A 417 6.33 -16.49 -6.99
N ARG A 418 5.53 -15.95 -7.91
CA ARG A 418 4.19 -16.44 -8.23
C ARG A 418 4.07 -16.73 -9.72
N ILE A 419 3.25 -17.72 -10.09
CA ILE A 419 3.01 -18.08 -11.49
C ILE A 419 2.52 -16.86 -12.29
N LYS A 420 1.60 -16.10 -11.72
CA LYS A 420 1.07 -14.86 -12.34
C LYS A 420 2.11 -13.73 -12.43
N ASP A 421 3.21 -13.84 -11.68
CA ASP A 421 4.31 -12.88 -11.64
C ASP A 421 5.55 -13.40 -12.42
N ILE A 422 5.45 -14.56 -13.11
CA ILE A 422 6.45 -15.00 -14.10
C ILE A 422 6.45 -14.02 -15.25
N ILE A 423 7.64 -13.66 -15.70
CA ILE A 423 7.88 -12.86 -16.90
C ILE A 423 8.33 -13.83 -17.98
N VAL A 424 7.50 -14.04 -19.00
CA VAL A 424 7.78 -14.94 -20.12
C VAL A 424 8.51 -14.16 -21.21
N ARG A 425 9.84 -14.18 -21.14
CA ARG A 425 10.74 -13.44 -22.03
C ARG A 425 11.43 -14.39 -23.01
N LYS A 426 11.23 -14.21 -24.33
CA LYS A 426 11.81 -15.03 -25.42
C LYS A 426 11.58 -16.54 -25.23
N MET A 427 10.39 -16.91 -24.75
CA MET A 427 10.03 -18.30 -24.38
C MET A 427 10.82 -18.86 -23.19
N GLU A 428 11.51 -18.02 -22.43
CA GLU A 428 12.17 -18.35 -21.17
C GLU A 428 11.41 -17.72 -20.00
N ASN A 429 11.26 -18.47 -18.91
CA ASN A 429 10.59 -17.98 -17.71
C ASN A 429 11.59 -17.27 -16.80
N VAL A 430 11.37 -15.98 -16.56
CA VAL A 430 12.10 -15.20 -15.58
C VAL A 430 11.22 -15.01 -14.35
N SER A 431 11.70 -15.41 -13.18
CA SER A 431 11.01 -15.10 -11.93
C SER A 431 11.31 -13.65 -11.54
N ALA A 432 10.27 -12.82 -11.42
CA ALA A 432 10.43 -11.45 -10.92
C ALA A 432 11.13 -11.42 -9.55
N ARG A 433 10.79 -12.35 -8.64
CA ARG A 433 11.35 -12.35 -7.29
C ARG A 433 12.81 -12.78 -7.22
N GLU A 434 13.27 -13.65 -8.12
CA GLU A 434 14.70 -13.98 -8.22
C GLU A 434 15.53 -12.74 -8.56
N VAL A 435 15.01 -11.88 -9.44
CA VAL A 435 15.67 -10.60 -9.78
C VAL A 435 15.59 -9.62 -8.61
N GLU A 436 14.43 -9.51 -7.94
CA GLU A 436 14.25 -8.67 -6.74
C GLU A 436 15.25 -9.04 -5.63
N GLU A 437 15.38 -10.33 -5.30
CA GLU A 437 16.23 -10.81 -4.21
C GLU A 437 17.71 -10.43 -4.40
N VAL A 438 18.19 -10.45 -5.64
CA VAL A 438 19.55 -10.03 -5.96
C VAL A 438 19.67 -8.50 -5.88
N LEU A 439 18.70 -7.77 -6.43
CA LEU A 439 18.71 -6.31 -6.48
C LEU A 439 18.53 -5.63 -5.12
N VAL A 440 17.87 -6.27 -4.14
CA VAL A 440 17.85 -5.71 -2.77
C VAL A 440 19.26 -5.73 -2.13
N GLY A 441 20.20 -6.54 -2.64
CA GLY A 441 21.59 -6.49 -2.20
C GLY A 441 22.39 -5.29 -2.74
N ASP A 442 21.87 -4.55 -3.73
CA ASP A 442 22.55 -3.40 -4.31
C ASP A 442 22.55 -2.23 -3.31
N PRO A 443 23.71 -1.72 -2.88
CA PRO A 443 23.79 -0.64 -1.89
C PRO A 443 23.18 0.69 -2.37
N THR A 444 22.87 0.83 -3.65
CA THR A 444 22.20 2.01 -4.23
C THR A 444 20.67 1.90 -4.22
N ILE A 445 20.12 0.72 -3.90
CA ILE A 445 18.69 0.41 -3.95
C ILE A 445 18.12 0.31 -2.53
N ALA A 446 17.18 1.19 -2.18
CA ALA A 446 16.48 1.16 -0.89
C ALA A 446 15.32 0.16 -0.89
N ASP A 447 14.67 0.01 -2.04
CA ASP A 447 13.53 -0.87 -2.23
C ASP A 447 13.40 -1.23 -3.72
N VAL A 448 12.94 -2.43 -4.04
CA VAL A 448 12.80 -2.86 -5.43
C VAL A 448 11.62 -3.79 -5.61
N THR A 449 10.93 -3.66 -6.74
CA THR A 449 10.00 -4.68 -7.22
C THR A 449 10.13 -4.86 -8.72
N VAL A 450 10.06 -6.09 -9.18
CA VAL A 450 10.21 -6.47 -10.58
C VAL A 450 8.87 -6.92 -11.12
N ILE A 451 8.57 -6.45 -12.33
CA ILE A 451 7.36 -6.76 -13.08
C ILE A 451 7.72 -7.11 -14.53
N GLY A 452 6.91 -7.98 -15.14
CA GLY A 452 6.92 -8.19 -16.58
C GLY A 452 6.10 -7.10 -17.26
N LEU A 453 6.66 -6.52 -18.32
CA LEU A 453 5.96 -5.60 -19.21
C LEU A 453 5.87 -6.20 -20.61
N PRO A 454 4.73 -6.07 -21.32
CA PRO A 454 4.56 -6.57 -22.69
C PRO A 454 5.63 -6.01 -23.63
N ASP A 455 6.30 -6.87 -24.38
CA ASP A 455 7.34 -6.47 -25.33
C ASP A 455 7.10 -7.11 -26.71
N PRO A 456 7.02 -6.34 -27.80
CA PRO A 456 6.74 -6.89 -29.13
C PRO A 456 7.79 -7.89 -29.64
N VAL A 457 9.02 -7.82 -29.13
CA VAL A 457 10.15 -8.63 -29.57
C VAL A 457 10.35 -9.84 -28.67
N THR A 458 10.20 -9.65 -27.36
CA THR A 458 10.49 -10.67 -26.36
C THR A 458 9.26 -11.31 -25.74
N GLY A 459 8.05 -10.86 -26.08
CA GLY A 459 6.80 -11.28 -25.43
C GLY A 459 6.57 -10.46 -24.17
N GLU A 460 7.43 -10.65 -23.17
CA GLU A 460 7.56 -9.74 -22.03
C GLU A 460 9.03 -9.34 -21.83
N ARG A 461 9.28 -8.13 -21.34
CA ARG A 461 10.59 -7.66 -20.88
C ARG A 461 10.61 -7.53 -19.36
N VAL A 462 11.79 -7.70 -18.77
CA VAL A 462 11.98 -7.59 -17.32
C VAL A 462 12.13 -6.12 -16.94
N CYS A 463 11.22 -5.59 -16.15
CA CYS A 463 11.28 -4.21 -15.65
C CYS A 463 11.48 -4.20 -14.13
N ALA A 464 12.55 -3.55 -13.67
CA ALA A 464 12.84 -3.35 -12.25
C ALA A 464 12.41 -1.95 -11.82
N LEU A 465 11.41 -1.87 -10.94
CA LEU A 465 10.96 -0.63 -10.30
C LEU A 465 11.77 -0.45 -9.01
N VAL A 466 12.55 0.61 -8.94
CA VAL A 466 13.59 0.84 -7.94
C VAL A 466 13.30 2.12 -7.16
N VAL A 467 13.38 2.05 -5.84
CA VAL A 467 13.50 3.21 -4.95
C VAL A 467 14.97 3.36 -4.60
N PRO A 468 15.63 4.48 -4.92
CA PRO A 468 17.04 4.68 -4.64
C PRO A 468 17.30 4.93 -3.14
N VAL A 469 18.46 4.52 -2.63
CA VAL A 469 18.95 4.90 -1.29
C VAL A 469 19.25 6.39 -1.22
N ASP A 470 19.90 6.90 -2.26
CA ASP A 470 20.21 8.32 -2.43
C ASP A 470 19.34 8.88 -3.56
N PRO A 471 18.35 9.74 -3.27
CA PRO A 471 17.50 10.36 -4.28
C PRO A 471 18.28 11.15 -5.35
N ASP A 472 19.50 11.58 -5.04
CA ASP A 472 20.36 12.35 -5.95
C ASP A 472 21.24 11.44 -6.84
N THR A 473 21.31 10.13 -6.54
CA THR A 473 22.11 9.15 -7.29
C THR A 473 21.21 7.99 -7.76
N LEU A 474 20.52 8.20 -8.88
CA LEU A 474 19.55 7.24 -9.41
C LEU A 474 20.23 6.01 -10.05
N PRO A 475 19.86 4.78 -9.66
CA PRO A 475 20.29 3.57 -10.35
C PRO A 475 19.82 3.58 -11.81
N THR A 476 20.75 3.62 -12.75
CA THR A 476 20.48 3.45 -14.18
C THR A 476 20.39 1.97 -14.54
N LEU A 477 19.76 1.65 -15.67
CA LEU A 477 19.73 0.28 -16.21
C LEU A 477 21.13 -0.34 -16.31
N GLU A 478 22.13 0.42 -16.76
CA GLU A 478 23.49 -0.09 -16.86
C GLU A 478 24.14 -0.28 -15.48
N SER A 479 23.91 0.62 -14.52
CA SER A 479 24.44 0.45 -13.15
C SER A 479 23.83 -0.77 -12.45
N VAL A 480 22.53 -0.99 -12.64
CA VAL A 480 21.80 -2.16 -12.14
C VAL A 480 22.35 -3.44 -12.79
N ARG A 481 22.58 -3.41 -14.10
CA ARG A 481 23.20 -4.54 -14.82
C ARG A 481 24.65 -4.78 -14.39
N ASP A 482 25.43 -3.73 -14.17
CA ASP A 482 26.80 -3.81 -13.68
C ASP A 482 26.85 -4.48 -12.31
N TYR A 483 25.98 -4.08 -11.39
CA TYR A 483 25.83 -4.75 -10.12
C TYR A 483 25.45 -6.23 -10.32
N LEU A 484 24.43 -6.53 -11.14
CA LEU A 484 24.02 -7.91 -11.41
C LEU A 484 25.15 -8.77 -12.04
N ARG A 485 26.05 -8.20 -12.84
CA ARG A 485 27.24 -8.90 -13.38
C ARG A 485 28.23 -9.34 -12.30
N THR A 486 28.18 -8.73 -11.12
CA THR A 486 28.99 -9.14 -9.96
C THR A 486 28.39 -10.32 -9.20
N THR A 487 27.18 -10.76 -9.58
CA THR A 487 26.41 -11.83 -8.92
C THR A 487 26.36 -13.08 -9.79
N ASP A 488 25.83 -14.18 -9.24
CA ASP A 488 25.62 -15.43 -9.98
C ASP A 488 24.32 -15.44 -10.82
N LEU A 489 23.58 -14.32 -10.90
CA LEU A 489 22.36 -14.23 -11.69
C LEU A 489 22.66 -14.35 -13.18
N ASN A 490 21.93 -15.22 -13.88
CA ASN A 490 22.11 -15.41 -15.32
C ASN A 490 21.78 -14.12 -16.09
N VAL A 491 22.69 -13.66 -16.95
CA VAL A 491 22.54 -12.44 -17.78
C VAL A 491 21.22 -12.36 -18.57
N ARG A 492 20.60 -13.50 -18.89
CA ARG A 492 19.30 -13.54 -19.59
C ARG A 492 18.12 -13.04 -18.74
N LYS A 493 18.28 -13.02 -17.42
CA LYS A 493 17.28 -12.59 -16.42
C LYS A 493 17.44 -11.13 -16.03
N PHE A 494 18.46 -10.45 -16.54
CA PHE A 494 18.72 -9.05 -16.19
C PHE A 494 17.56 -8.16 -16.63
N PRO A 495 17.24 -7.11 -15.85
CA PRO A 495 16.31 -6.08 -16.29
C PRO A 495 16.70 -5.54 -17.67
N GLU A 496 15.67 -5.24 -18.46
CA GLU A 496 15.75 -4.51 -19.71
C GLU A 496 15.24 -3.09 -19.59
N GLN A 497 14.56 -2.80 -18.48
CA GLN A 497 14.07 -1.50 -18.11
C GLN A 497 14.24 -1.33 -16.60
N VAL A 498 14.63 -0.12 -16.16
CA VAL A 498 14.66 0.28 -14.76
C VAL A 498 13.82 1.54 -14.63
N GLU A 499 12.86 1.53 -13.72
CA GLU A 499 11.99 2.67 -13.44
C GLU A 499 12.21 3.13 -12.02
N ILE A 500 12.33 4.44 -11.81
CA ILE A 500 12.52 5.01 -10.48
C ILE A 500 11.18 5.36 -9.86
N LEU A 501 10.95 4.87 -8.64
CA LEU A 501 9.79 5.21 -7.82
C LEU A 501 10.21 5.93 -6.54
N ASP A 502 9.40 6.90 -6.11
CA ASP A 502 9.56 7.52 -4.78
C ASP A 502 9.25 6.52 -3.66
N VAL A 503 8.27 5.63 -3.89
CA VAL A 503 7.89 4.55 -2.97
C VAL A 503 7.22 3.42 -3.74
N ILE A 504 7.51 2.16 -3.37
CA ILE A 504 6.78 1.02 -3.91
C ILE A 504 5.42 0.88 -3.19
N PRO A 505 4.29 1.04 -3.90
CA PRO A 505 2.96 0.94 -3.32
C PRO A 505 2.70 -0.47 -2.81
N ARG A 506 2.37 -0.53 -1.52
CA ARG A 506 2.01 -1.76 -0.82
C ARG A 506 0.58 -1.67 -0.34
N ASN A 507 -0.10 -2.81 -0.33
CA ASN A 507 -1.35 -2.92 0.39
C ASN A 507 -1.09 -2.74 1.91
N PRO A 508 -2.12 -2.44 2.71
CA PRO A 508 -1.92 -2.22 4.14
C PRO A 508 -1.48 -3.46 4.97
N LEU A 509 -1.30 -4.64 4.34
CA LEU A 509 -0.62 -5.80 4.92
C LEU A 509 0.89 -5.85 4.57
N GLY A 510 1.42 -4.80 3.94
CA GLY A 510 2.82 -4.69 3.54
C GLY A 510 3.18 -5.43 2.25
N LYS A 511 2.21 -5.95 1.49
CA LYS A 511 2.48 -6.67 0.22
C LYS A 511 2.44 -5.72 -0.97
N VAL A 512 3.42 -5.83 -1.86
CA VAL A 512 3.49 -5.02 -3.10
C VAL A 512 2.30 -5.31 -4.01
N ALA A 513 1.67 -4.26 -4.54
CA ALA A 513 0.56 -4.37 -5.48
C ALA A 513 1.05 -4.43 -6.94
N LYS A 514 1.82 -5.46 -7.30
CA LYS A 514 2.49 -5.57 -8.62
C LYS A 514 1.57 -5.41 -9.84
N ASN A 515 0.31 -5.86 -9.75
CA ASN A 515 -0.65 -5.68 -10.83
C ASN A 515 -1.04 -4.23 -11.04
N ASP A 516 -1.19 -3.45 -9.97
CA ASP A 516 -1.53 -2.03 -10.06
C ASP A 516 -0.34 -1.23 -10.56
N LEU A 517 0.87 -1.63 -10.16
CA LEU A 517 2.12 -1.13 -10.75
C LEU A 517 2.22 -1.46 -12.23
N ARG A 518 1.98 -2.71 -12.65
CA ARG A 518 2.03 -3.10 -14.07
C ARG A 518 1.09 -2.24 -14.92
N LYS A 519 -0.12 -1.93 -14.42
CA LYS A 519 -1.07 -1.03 -15.10
C LYS A 519 -0.56 0.39 -15.31
N GLN A 520 0.37 0.88 -14.49
CA GLN A 520 0.94 2.22 -14.65
C GLN A 520 1.95 2.29 -15.81
N PHE A 521 2.47 1.14 -16.24
CA PHE A 521 3.52 1.03 -17.26
C PHE A 521 3.06 0.26 -18.50
N ILE A 522 1.75 0.02 -18.64
CA ILE A 522 1.12 -0.50 -19.85
C ILE A 522 0.05 0.49 -20.33
N ASP A 523 -0.05 0.69 -21.63
CA ASP A 523 -1.08 1.54 -22.23
C ASP A 523 -2.45 0.82 -22.31
N LEU A 524 -3.46 1.54 -22.81
CA LEU A 524 -4.84 1.03 -22.93
C LEU A 524 -4.97 -0.15 -23.91
N ASP A 525 -4.01 -0.33 -24.82
CA ASP A 525 -3.93 -1.44 -25.77
C ASP A 525 -3.15 -2.64 -25.22
N GLY A 526 -2.64 -2.54 -23.98
CA GLY A 526 -1.87 -3.59 -23.32
C GLY A 526 -0.45 -3.73 -23.85
N GLN A 527 0.11 -2.68 -24.48
CA GLN A 527 1.52 -2.59 -24.83
C GLN A 527 2.27 -1.93 -23.67
N ALA A 528 3.57 -2.23 -23.50
CA ALA A 528 4.36 -1.49 -22.52
C ALA A 528 4.54 -0.04 -22.98
N VAL A 529 4.41 0.90 -22.04
CA VAL A 529 4.76 2.31 -22.27
C VAL A 529 6.24 2.35 -22.69
N PRO A 530 6.61 3.06 -23.78
CA PRO A 530 7.99 3.07 -24.28
C PRO A 530 8.98 3.52 -23.19
N ASP A 531 10.13 2.85 -23.18
CA ASP A 531 11.23 3.10 -22.26
C ASP A 531 11.85 4.49 -22.50
N ASN A 532 11.77 5.39 -21.52
CA ASN A 532 12.43 6.70 -21.57
C ASN A 532 13.91 6.63 -21.09
N SER A 533 14.44 5.44 -20.79
CA SER A 533 15.77 5.30 -20.18
C SER A 533 16.96 5.24 -21.16
N ASP A 534 16.72 5.23 -22.47
CA ASP A 534 17.78 5.26 -23.48
C ASP A 534 17.99 6.66 -24.07
N THR A 535 18.33 7.62 -23.21
CA THR A 535 19.08 8.81 -23.62
C THR A 535 20.26 9.05 -22.67
N THR A 536 21.29 8.21 -22.81
CA THR A 536 22.66 8.76 -22.77
C THR A 536 22.86 9.59 -24.04
N ALA A 537 22.14 10.70 -24.14
CA ALA A 537 22.41 11.72 -25.12
C ALA A 537 23.29 12.76 -24.43
N THR A 538 24.54 12.81 -24.86
CA THR A 538 25.26 14.08 -24.88
C THR A 538 24.45 15.01 -25.78
N THR A 539 23.43 15.69 -25.23
CA THR A 539 22.51 16.52 -26.02
C THR A 539 23.17 17.86 -26.29
N THR A 540 24.11 17.86 -27.21
CA THR A 540 24.32 19.00 -28.11
C THR A 540 23.69 18.63 -29.45
N ALA A 541 22.37 18.78 -29.57
CA ALA A 541 21.68 19.14 -30.80
C ALA A 541 20.17 19.26 -30.55
N THR A 542 19.66 20.45 -30.84
CA THR A 542 18.28 20.87 -30.95
C THR A 542 17.52 19.99 -31.95
N GLU A 543 16.74 19.00 -31.49
CA GLU A 543 15.60 18.50 -32.27
C GLU A 543 14.44 19.46 -32.04
N ILE A 544 13.98 20.08 -33.13
CA ILE A 544 12.86 21.02 -33.11
C ILE A 544 11.59 20.18 -33.02
N LEU A 545 10.97 20.14 -31.84
CA LEU A 545 9.57 19.69 -31.70
C LEU A 545 8.70 20.66 -32.50
N GLU A 546 8.08 20.19 -33.58
CA GLU A 546 7.05 20.96 -34.29
C GLU A 546 5.72 20.75 -33.57
N PHE A 547 5.14 21.84 -33.07
CA PHE A 547 3.84 21.86 -32.41
C PHE A 547 2.77 22.45 -33.34
N GLU A 548 1.58 21.85 -33.35
CA GLU A 548 0.52 22.27 -34.29
C GLU A 548 -0.35 23.40 -33.74
N THR A 549 -0.61 23.38 -32.43
CA THR A 549 -1.61 24.23 -31.78
C THR A 549 -1.04 25.17 -30.73
N ILE A 550 0.25 25.06 -30.43
CA ILE A 550 1.01 25.97 -29.57
C ILE A 550 2.30 26.41 -30.27
N GLU A 551 2.88 27.51 -29.82
CA GLU A 551 4.27 27.89 -30.14
C GLU A 551 5.12 27.64 -28.89
N PHE A 552 6.29 27.02 -29.08
CA PHE A 552 7.22 26.69 -28.00
C PHE A 552 8.61 27.24 -28.31
N GLU A 553 9.12 28.12 -27.46
CA GLU A 553 10.42 28.75 -27.62
C GLU A 553 11.22 28.66 -26.32
N VAL A 554 12.52 28.37 -26.40
CA VAL A 554 13.42 28.41 -25.24
C VAL A 554 14.51 29.43 -25.52
N ALA A 555 14.65 30.42 -24.64
CA ALA A 555 15.70 31.42 -24.69
C ALA A 555 16.04 31.90 -23.27
N ASP A 556 17.33 32.12 -23.00
CA ASP A 556 17.81 32.64 -21.71
C ASP A 556 17.28 31.88 -20.48
N HIS A 557 17.24 30.54 -20.57
CA HIS A 557 16.70 29.63 -19.55
C HIS A 557 15.18 29.74 -19.31
N ILE A 558 14.45 30.40 -20.21
CA ILE A 558 13.00 30.60 -20.14
C ILE A 558 12.33 29.84 -21.27
N ALA A 559 11.43 28.92 -20.93
CA ALA A 559 10.51 28.32 -21.90
C ALA A 559 9.28 29.21 -22.06
N THR A 560 8.87 29.51 -23.28
CA THR A 560 7.66 30.29 -23.58
C THR A 560 6.71 29.42 -24.38
N ILE A 561 5.59 29.06 -23.75
CA ILE A 561 4.49 28.31 -24.35
C ILE A 561 3.39 29.31 -24.71
N THR A 562 3.03 29.37 -26.00
CA THR A 562 1.99 30.27 -26.50
C THR A 562 0.85 29.47 -27.13
N LEU A 563 -0.33 29.46 -26.52
CA LEU A 563 -1.52 28.86 -27.14
C LEU A 563 -1.81 29.56 -28.48
N ASN A 564 -1.96 28.79 -29.56
CA ASN A 564 -1.97 29.32 -30.93
C ASN A 564 -3.16 28.84 -31.76
N ARG A 565 -4.37 29.00 -31.22
CA ARG A 565 -5.64 28.84 -31.97
C ARG A 565 -6.52 30.09 -31.83
N PRO A 566 -6.02 31.31 -32.14
CA PRO A 566 -6.73 32.56 -31.83
C PRO A 566 -8.08 32.69 -32.54
N ASP A 567 -8.21 32.15 -33.75
CA ASP A 567 -9.46 32.14 -34.52
C ASP A 567 -10.56 31.29 -33.87
N ARG A 568 -10.17 30.38 -32.98
CA ARG A 568 -11.03 29.53 -32.16
C ARG A 568 -11.02 29.95 -30.68
N LEU A 569 -10.61 31.18 -30.38
CA LEU A 569 -10.50 31.69 -28.99
C LEU A 569 -9.59 30.83 -28.09
N ASN A 570 -8.59 30.17 -28.70
CA ASN A 570 -7.65 29.27 -28.03
C ASN A 570 -8.35 28.18 -27.21
N CYS A 571 -9.52 27.70 -27.67
CA CYS A 571 -10.08 26.48 -27.12
C CYS A 571 -9.13 25.30 -27.40
N PHE A 572 -9.05 24.36 -26.46
CA PHE A 572 -8.18 23.20 -26.61
C PHE A 572 -8.97 22.03 -27.22
N ASN A 573 -8.29 21.29 -28.09
CA ASN A 573 -8.71 20.02 -28.64
C ASN A 573 -7.67 18.94 -28.26
N GLU A 574 -7.86 17.71 -28.72
CA GLU A 574 -6.95 16.59 -28.44
C GLU A 574 -5.50 16.91 -28.83
N THR A 575 -5.28 17.53 -29.99
CA THR A 575 -3.95 17.94 -30.44
C THR A 575 -3.31 18.94 -29.50
N MET A 576 -4.05 19.93 -29.00
CA MET A 576 -3.53 20.87 -28.01
C MET A 576 -3.20 20.21 -26.67
N ALA A 577 -3.99 19.22 -26.24
CA ALA A 577 -3.65 18.44 -25.05
C ALA A 577 -2.32 17.69 -25.21
N GLN A 578 -2.11 17.05 -26.37
CA GLN A 578 -0.87 16.35 -26.70
C GLN A 578 0.33 17.30 -26.82
N ASP A 579 0.16 18.42 -27.53
CA ASP A 579 1.18 19.46 -27.68
C ASP A 579 1.61 20.02 -26.31
N MET A 580 0.64 20.32 -25.44
CA MET A 580 0.90 20.81 -24.07
C MET A 580 1.64 19.77 -23.23
N ALA A 581 1.23 18.49 -23.28
CA ALA A 581 1.91 17.41 -22.56
C ALA A 581 3.38 17.28 -22.99
N ALA A 582 3.64 17.33 -24.29
CA ALA A 582 5.00 17.30 -24.84
C ALA A 582 5.82 18.55 -24.44
N ALA A 583 5.22 19.74 -24.47
CA ALA A 583 5.86 20.97 -24.00
C ALA A 583 6.19 20.90 -22.50
N TRP A 584 5.30 20.36 -21.66
CA TRP A 584 5.53 20.20 -20.23
C TRP A 584 6.61 19.18 -19.91
N ALA A 585 6.67 18.06 -20.65
CA ALA A 585 7.77 17.11 -20.55
C ALA A 585 9.10 17.80 -20.87
N ARG A 586 9.16 18.58 -21.95
CA ARG A 586 10.36 19.36 -22.30
C ARG A 586 10.76 20.35 -21.21
N VAL A 587 9.81 21.09 -20.65
CA VAL A 587 10.05 22.01 -19.53
C VAL A 587 10.57 21.25 -18.30
N ARG A 588 9.97 20.10 -17.95
CA ARG A 588 10.38 19.30 -16.79
C ARG A 588 11.80 18.78 -16.93
N ASP A 589 12.11 18.17 -18.07
CA ASP A 589 13.29 17.31 -18.24
C ASP A 589 14.53 18.07 -18.75
N ASP A 590 14.38 19.28 -19.31
CA ASP A 590 15.53 20.10 -19.74
C ASP A 590 16.04 21.01 -18.61
N ASP A 591 17.15 20.63 -17.98
CA ASP A 591 17.79 21.38 -16.88
C ASP A 591 18.19 22.82 -17.25
N ASP A 592 18.38 23.14 -18.53
CA ASP A 592 18.66 24.52 -18.98
C ASP A 592 17.43 25.42 -18.84
N ILE A 593 16.22 24.86 -18.78
CA ILE A 593 14.98 25.60 -18.54
C ILE A 593 14.82 25.78 -17.02
N HIS A 594 14.83 27.01 -16.56
CA HIS A 594 14.66 27.34 -15.13
C HIS A 594 13.24 27.77 -14.77
N VAL A 595 12.48 28.25 -15.75
CA VAL A 595 11.13 28.85 -15.58
C VAL A 595 10.37 28.78 -16.90
N ALA A 596 9.05 28.66 -16.83
CA ALA A 596 8.18 28.71 -18.00
C ALA A 596 7.23 29.91 -17.96
N ILE A 597 6.90 30.43 -19.14
CA ILE A 597 5.84 31.39 -19.38
C ILE A 597 4.75 30.68 -20.16
N LEU A 598 3.51 30.77 -19.68
CA LEU A 598 2.33 30.35 -20.42
C LEU A 598 1.54 31.59 -20.84
N ARG A 599 1.29 31.75 -22.14
CA ARG A 599 0.55 32.87 -22.73
C ARG A 599 -0.29 32.39 -23.91
N ALA A 600 -1.02 33.29 -24.56
CA ALA A 600 -1.81 32.98 -25.74
C ALA A 600 -1.67 34.04 -26.84
N ASN A 601 -1.88 33.62 -28.09
CA ASN A 601 -2.01 34.51 -29.25
C ASN A 601 -3.44 35.00 -29.43
N GLY A 602 -3.59 36.17 -30.07
CA GLY A 602 -4.87 36.85 -30.25
C GLY A 602 -5.28 37.70 -29.04
N GLU A 603 -6.07 38.75 -29.28
CA GLU A 603 -6.47 39.72 -28.24
C GLU A 603 -7.72 39.30 -27.47
N ARG A 604 -8.59 38.48 -28.10
CA ARG A 604 -9.95 38.21 -27.60
C ARG A 604 -10.01 37.25 -26.41
N ALA A 605 -9.10 36.28 -26.34
CA ALA A 605 -9.14 35.22 -25.34
C ALA A 605 -7.77 34.61 -25.07
N PHE A 606 -7.52 34.29 -23.81
CA PHE A 606 -6.44 33.41 -23.40
C PHE A 606 -6.79 31.97 -23.73
N CYS A 607 -7.95 31.50 -23.26
CA CYS A 607 -8.53 30.20 -23.57
C CYS A 607 -10.01 30.21 -23.16
N THR A 608 -10.90 29.63 -23.95
CA THR A 608 -12.33 29.50 -23.59
C THR A 608 -12.79 28.07 -23.31
N GLY A 609 -11.86 27.22 -22.88
CA GLY A 609 -12.15 25.83 -22.52
C GLY A 609 -12.06 24.87 -23.72
N VAL A 610 -12.84 23.79 -23.66
CA VAL A 610 -12.78 22.73 -24.66
C VAL A 610 -13.48 23.10 -25.99
N ASP A 611 -12.92 22.67 -27.12
CA ASP A 611 -13.51 22.88 -28.44
C ASP A 611 -14.70 21.92 -28.70
N LEU A 612 -15.87 22.31 -28.22
CA LEU A 612 -17.10 21.52 -28.42
C LEU A 612 -17.52 21.40 -29.90
N SER A 613 -16.99 22.24 -30.80
CA SER A 613 -17.34 22.19 -32.22
C SER A 613 -16.72 21.01 -32.96
N GLU A 614 -15.64 20.44 -32.42
CA GLU A 614 -14.94 19.27 -32.96
C GLU A 614 -15.40 17.95 -32.30
N GLY A 615 -16.31 18.06 -31.33
CA GLY A 615 -16.80 16.93 -30.53
C GLY A 615 -15.85 16.55 -29.40
N ALA A 616 -16.38 15.84 -28.39
CA ALA A 616 -15.57 15.32 -27.30
C ALA A 616 -14.76 14.10 -27.80
N TRP A 617 -13.43 14.25 -27.94
CA TRP A 617 -12.57 13.18 -28.45
C TRP A 617 -12.57 11.93 -27.55
N TRP A 618 -12.92 12.08 -26.27
CA TRP A 618 -13.07 10.98 -25.30
C TRP A 618 -14.45 10.31 -25.30
N ALA A 619 -15.43 10.81 -26.07
CA ALA A 619 -16.80 10.30 -26.03
C ALA A 619 -16.98 8.89 -26.63
N HIS A 620 -15.94 8.35 -27.28
CA HIS A 620 -15.91 6.96 -27.78
C HIS A 620 -15.81 5.95 -26.63
N LEU A 621 -15.35 6.37 -25.45
CA LEU A 621 -15.30 5.55 -24.24
C LEU A 621 -16.65 5.59 -23.52
N ASN A 622 -16.99 4.49 -22.84
CA ASN A 622 -18.18 4.50 -21.99
C ASN A 622 -18.00 5.51 -20.85
N ARG A 623 -19.10 6.07 -20.34
CA ARG A 623 -19.08 7.14 -19.30
C ARG A 623 -18.31 6.81 -18.01
N TRP A 624 -18.02 5.54 -17.73
CA TRP A 624 -17.26 5.12 -16.56
C TRP A 624 -15.74 5.05 -16.81
N ASN A 625 -15.34 5.07 -18.08
CA ASN A 625 -13.96 5.00 -18.54
C ASN A 625 -13.51 6.29 -19.24
N GLN A 626 -14.34 7.34 -19.23
CA GLN A 626 -13.96 8.64 -19.76
C GLN A 626 -13.03 9.32 -18.77
N GLU A 627 -11.86 9.70 -19.23
CA GLU A 627 -10.95 10.59 -18.51
C GLU A 627 -11.25 12.03 -18.91
N ASP A 628 -11.07 12.94 -17.95
CA ASP A 628 -11.33 14.36 -18.19
C ASP A 628 -10.24 14.93 -19.12
N PRO A 629 -10.60 15.66 -20.18
CA PRO A 629 -9.62 16.17 -21.15
C PRO A 629 -8.65 17.20 -20.57
N GLY A 630 -8.91 17.73 -19.37
CA GLY A 630 -8.07 18.71 -18.71
C GLY A 630 -6.82 18.15 -18.06
N ILE A 631 -6.71 16.81 -17.89
CA ILE A 631 -5.59 16.16 -17.19
C ILE A 631 -4.23 16.34 -17.88
N ASP A 632 -4.23 16.72 -19.16
CA ASP A 632 -3.02 16.85 -19.96
C ASP A 632 -2.57 18.32 -20.11
N LEU A 633 -3.32 19.28 -19.58
CA LEU A 633 -3.11 20.71 -19.85
C LEU A 633 -2.26 21.41 -18.79
N GLY A 634 -2.38 20.99 -17.53
CA GLY A 634 -1.77 21.66 -16.39
C GLY A 634 -0.32 21.23 -16.12
N PRO A 635 0.59 22.14 -15.73
CA PRO A 635 1.99 21.79 -15.47
C PRO A 635 2.19 20.83 -14.28
N LYS A 636 1.33 20.84 -13.25
CA LYS A 636 1.53 20.03 -12.03
C LYS A 636 1.09 18.58 -12.23
N GLN A 637 0.07 18.33 -13.05
CA GLN A 637 -0.26 16.96 -13.51
C GLN A 637 0.92 16.31 -14.24
N HIS A 638 1.72 17.11 -14.96
CA HIS A 638 2.96 16.68 -15.62
C HIS A 638 4.21 16.71 -14.73
N ARG A 639 4.04 16.98 -13.42
CA ARG A 639 5.13 17.08 -12.42
C ARG A 639 6.18 18.16 -12.73
N VAL A 640 5.75 19.27 -13.35
CA VAL A 640 6.62 20.43 -13.60
C VAL A 640 6.77 21.25 -12.32
N TRP A 641 7.92 21.12 -11.67
CA TRP A 641 8.28 21.86 -10.46
C TRP A 641 9.05 23.15 -10.71
N LYS A 642 9.41 23.43 -11.97
CA LYS A 642 9.92 24.73 -12.39
C LYS A 642 8.77 25.75 -12.33
N PRO A 643 9.03 27.00 -11.90
CA PRO A 643 7.97 27.99 -11.78
C PRO A 643 7.30 28.28 -13.13
N VAL A 644 5.99 28.49 -13.10
CA VAL A 644 5.19 28.87 -14.27
C VAL A 644 4.57 30.25 -14.06
N VAL A 645 4.91 31.17 -14.94
CA VAL A 645 4.29 32.50 -15.04
C VAL A 645 3.20 32.46 -16.11
N CYS A 646 1.94 32.52 -15.71
CA CYS A 646 0.80 32.53 -16.63
C CYS A 646 0.32 33.95 -16.89
N ALA A 647 0.27 34.34 -18.16
CA ALA A 647 -0.13 35.67 -18.62
C ALA A 647 -1.48 35.60 -19.35
N VAL A 648 -2.55 35.99 -18.66
CA VAL A 648 -3.93 35.85 -19.13
C VAL A 648 -4.42 37.14 -19.78
N ASN A 649 -4.69 37.10 -21.08
CA ASN A 649 -5.34 38.20 -21.81
C ASN A 649 -6.79 37.89 -22.16
N GLY A 650 -7.64 38.91 -22.27
CA GLY A 650 -9.03 38.76 -22.72
C GLY A 650 -9.83 37.74 -21.90
N MET A 651 -10.64 36.91 -22.57
CA MET A 651 -11.47 35.90 -21.90
C MET A 651 -10.66 34.67 -21.44
N ALA A 652 -10.90 34.24 -20.21
CA ALA A 652 -10.52 32.95 -19.65
C ALA A 652 -11.79 32.24 -19.15
N ALA A 653 -12.18 31.12 -19.76
CA ALA A 653 -13.45 30.47 -19.44
C ALA A 653 -13.34 28.96 -19.20
N GLY A 654 -14.09 28.45 -18.21
CA GLY A 654 -14.16 27.01 -17.89
C GLY A 654 -12.77 26.39 -17.81
N GLY A 655 -12.48 25.45 -18.72
CA GLY A 655 -11.20 24.74 -18.81
C GLY A 655 -9.94 25.60 -18.99
N ALA A 656 -10.03 26.91 -19.23
CA ALA A 656 -8.89 27.80 -19.05
C ALA A 656 -8.25 27.69 -17.65
N MET A 657 -9.06 27.30 -16.67
CA MET A 657 -8.63 27.09 -15.29
C MET A 657 -7.73 25.85 -15.13
N TYR A 658 -7.66 24.89 -16.06
CA TYR A 658 -6.65 23.83 -16.00
C TYR A 658 -5.22 24.41 -16.08
N PHE A 659 -5.04 25.45 -16.88
CA PHE A 659 -3.76 26.18 -16.97
C PHE A 659 -3.53 27.10 -15.77
N ILE A 660 -4.55 27.89 -15.43
CA ILE A 660 -4.43 28.95 -14.42
C ILE A 660 -4.28 28.33 -13.02
N ASN A 661 -5.03 27.28 -12.72
CA ASN A 661 -5.06 26.74 -11.37
C ASN A 661 -3.70 26.19 -10.94
N GLU A 662 -2.97 25.60 -11.87
CA GLU A 662 -1.67 24.94 -11.67
C GLU A 662 -0.45 25.86 -11.92
N SER A 663 -0.69 27.13 -12.26
CA SER A 663 0.36 28.12 -12.46
C SER A 663 0.76 28.82 -11.14
N ASP A 664 2.06 29.05 -10.97
CA ASP A 664 2.65 29.57 -9.74
C ASP A 664 2.46 31.08 -9.57
N ILE A 665 2.61 31.83 -10.67
CA ILE A 665 2.38 33.28 -10.71
C ILE A 665 1.45 33.57 -11.88
N VAL A 666 0.24 34.02 -11.58
CA VAL A 666 -0.73 34.42 -12.61
C VAL A 666 -0.80 35.94 -12.65
N ILE A 667 -0.65 36.52 -13.83
CA ILE A 667 -0.87 37.94 -14.12
C ILE A 667 -1.90 38.07 -15.24
N CYS A 668 -2.64 39.17 -15.29
CA CYS A 668 -3.59 39.39 -16.38
C CYS A 668 -3.60 40.82 -16.90
N SER A 669 -4.13 40.99 -18.11
CA SER A 669 -4.43 42.32 -18.64
C SER A 669 -5.63 42.94 -17.94
N GLU A 670 -5.72 44.26 -17.94
CA GLU A 670 -6.83 45.02 -17.34
C GLU A 670 -8.21 44.69 -17.96
N ASP A 671 -8.22 44.23 -19.21
CA ASP A 671 -9.42 43.80 -19.92
C ASP A 671 -9.75 42.30 -19.74
N ALA A 672 -8.97 41.57 -18.94
CA ALA A 672 -9.19 40.15 -18.73
C ALA A 672 -10.50 39.87 -17.96
N THR A 673 -11.20 38.82 -18.38
CA THR A 673 -12.45 38.37 -17.73
C THR A 673 -12.47 36.87 -17.51
N PHE A 674 -13.00 36.44 -16.36
CA PHE A 674 -13.05 35.04 -15.95
C PHE A 674 -14.50 34.61 -15.69
N PHE A 675 -14.94 33.50 -16.27
CA PHE A 675 -16.31 33.01 -16.12
C PHE A 675 -16.43 31.52 -16.46
N ASP A 676 -17.57 30.91 -16.14
CA ASP A 676 -17.76 29.47 -16.33
C ASP A 676 -18.96 29.17 -17.24
N PRO A 677 -18.80 28.63 -18.46
CA PRO A 677 -19.97 28.36 -19.31
C PRO A 677 -20.73 27.08 -18.94
N HIS A 678 -20.22 26.22 -18.04
CA HIS A 678 -20.78 24.89 -17.78
C HIS A 678 -22.25 24.94 -17.35
N ALA A 679 -22.60 25.81 -16.40
CA ALA A 679 -23.98 25.93 -15.91
C ALA A 679 -24.97 26.34 -17.01
N ASN A 680 -24.57 27.25 -17.91
CA ASN A 680 -25.40 27.64 -19.06
C ASN A 680 -25.59 26.48 -20.05
N GLY A 681 -24.61 25.59 -20.16
CA GLY A 681 -24.67 24.38 -20.98
C GLY A 681 -25.38 23.20 -20.31
N GLY A 682 -25.82 23.33 -19.04
CA GLY A 682 -26.34 22.19 -18.26
C GLY A 682 -25.29 21.13 -17.94
N ILE A 683 -24.01 21.52 -17.95
CA ILE A 683 -22.86 20.66 -17.68
C ILE A 683 -22.41 20.90 -16.23
N VAL A 684 -21.90 19.86 -15.58
CA VAL A 684 -21.37 19.96 -14.22
C VAL A 684 -20.02 20.68 -14.25
N SER A 685 -19.92 21.79 -13.52
CA SER A 685 -18.66 22.44 -13.20
C SER A 685 -18.11 21.84 -11.90
N ALA A 686 -16.96 21.17 -11.98
CA ALA A 686 -16.41 20.42 -10.84
C ALA A 686 -14.91 20.61 -10.69
N LEU A 687 -14.12 20.27 -11.72
CA LEU A 687 -12.67 20.20 -11.59
C LEU A 687 -12.05 21.60 -11.50
N GLU A 688 -12.51 22.53 -12.32
CA GLU A 688 -12.03 23.91 -12.32
C GLU A 688 -12.34 24.65 -11.01
N PRO A 689 -13.57 24.59 -10.46
CA PRO A 689 -13.88 25.08 -9.12
C PRO A 689 -13.05 24.43 -8.01
N ILE A 690 -12.81 23.11 -8.06
CA ILE A 690 -12.01 22.42 -7.04
C ILE A 690 -10.56 22.91 -7.08
N GLY A 691 -9.98 23.10 -8.27
CA GLY A 691 -8.66 23.70 -8.42
C GLY A 691 -8.60 25.13 -7.87
N MET A 692 -9.68 25.91 -8.00
CA MET A 692 -9.75 27.23 -7.38
C MET A 692 -9.74 27.15 -5.84
N LEU A 693 -10.44 26.17 -5.25
CA LEU A 693 -10.42 25.94 -3.80
C LEU A 693 -9.01 25.54 -3.32
N ALA A 694 -8.28 24.73 -4.08
CA ALA A 694 -6.90 24.35 -3.76
C ALA A 694 -5.95 25.56 -3.70
N ARG A 695 -6.24 26.63 -4.44
CA ARG A 695 -5.53 27.93 -4.38
C ARG A 695 -5.93 28.80 -3.18
N GLY A 696 -6.89 28.35 -2.38
CA GLY A 696 -7.41 29.10 -1.24
C GLY A 696 -8.44 30.17 -1.62
N ILE A 697 -9.01 30.12 -2.83
CA ILE A 697 -10.07 31.05 -3.23
C ILE A 697 -11.31 30.75 -2.36
N PRO A 698 -11.93 31.77 -1.75
CA PRO A 698 -13.08 31.56 -0.88
C PRO A 698 -14.21 30.82 -1.59
N VAL A 699 -14.76 29.79 -0.95
CA VAL A 699 -15.82 28.94 -1.52
C VAL A 699 -17.02 29.75 -2.05
N GLY A 700 -17.34 30.89 -1.44
CA GLY A 700 -18.40 31.77 -1.91
C GLY A 700 -18.12 32.41 -3.28
N GLU A 701 -16.87 32.81 -3.55
CA GLU A 701 -16.46 33.34 -4.86
C GLU A 701 -16.45 32.22 -5.91
N VAL A 702 -15.94 31.03 -5.55
CA VAL A 702 -15.92 29.85 -6.42
C VAL A 702 -17.34 29.42 -6.82
N LEU A 703 -18.25 29.32 -5.85
CA LEU A 703 -19.64 28.94 -6.12
C LEU A 703 -20.36 30.01 -6.94
N ARG A 704 -20.12 31.30 -6.69
CA ARG A 704 -20.71 32.37 -7.49
C ARG A 704 -20.26 32.28 -8.95
N TRP A 705 -18.96 32.09 -9.17
CA TRP A 705 -18.37 31.89 -10.50
C TRP A 705 -18.99 30.68 -11.23
N ALA A 706 -19.04 29.52 -10.57
CA ALA A 706 -19.57 28.29 -11.17
C ALA A 706 -21.09 28.30 -11.40
N LEU A 707 -21.87 28.92 -10.50
CA LEU A 707 -23.33 28.87 -10.55
C LEU A 707 -23.97 29.96 -11.41
N LEU A 708 -23.37 31.15 -11.49
CA LEU A 708 -23.86 32.23 -12.37
C LEU A 708 -23.38 32.07 -13.82
N GLY A 709 -22.44 31.17 -14.01
CA GLY A 709 -21.92 30.78 -15.30
C GLY A 709 -21.41 31.95 -16.15
N SER A 710 -21.90 32.09 -17.38
CA SER A 710 -21.58 33.16 -18.33
C SER A 710 -22.41 34.45 -18.13
N ASP A 711 -23.44 34.40 -17.28
CA ASP A 711 -24.29 35.57 -17.00
C ASP A 711 -23.55 36.58 -16.12
N GLU A 712 -22.53 36.15 -15.39
CA GLU A 712 -21.63 37.00 -14.64
C GLU A 712 -20.17 36.72 -15.00
N ARG A 713 -19.44 37.77 -15.37
CA ARG A 713 -18.00 37.68 -15.66
C ARG A 713 -17.21 38.40 -14.58
N MET A 714 -16.27 37.69 -13.98
CA MET A 714 -15.33 38.25 -13.04
C MET A 714 -14.34 39.15 -13.78
N THR A 715 -14.21 40.41 -13.35
CA THR A 715 -13.23 41.37 -13.89
C THR A 715 -11.82 41.08 -13.37
N ALA A 716 -10.80 41.64 -14.02
CA ALA A 716 -9.41 41.61 -13.55
C ALA A 716 -9.28 42.06 -12.07
N ASP A 717 -9.94 43.16 -11.68
CA ASP A 717 -9.95 43.64 -10.28
C ASP A 717 -10.54 42.62 -9.29
N THR A 718 -11.60 41.92 -9.69
CA THR A 718 -12.21 40.90 -8.83
C THR A 718 -11.34 39.66 -8.77
N ALA A 719 -10.75 39.25 -9.89
CA ALA A 719 -9.81 38.13 -9.93
C ALA A 719 -8.58 38.40 -9.05
N LEU A 720 -8.07 39.64 -9.02
CA LEU A 720 -6.98 40.06 -8.14
C LEU A 720 -7.41 40.01 -6.67
N ARG A 721 -8.60 40.54 -6.35
CA ARG A 721 -9.15 40.51 -4.99
C ARG A 721 -9.40 39.09 -4.49
N ALA A 722 -9.85 38.19 -5.37
CA ALA A 722 -10.15 36.79 -5.04
C ALA A 722 -8.90 35.92 -4.94
N GLY A 723 -7.74 36.37 -5.46
CA GLY A 723 -6.49 35.61 -5.47
C GLY A 723 -6.32 34.67 -6.66
N ILE A 724 -7.13 34.81 -7.72
CA ILE A 724 -6.93 34.09 -8.98
C ILE A 724 -5.65 34.58 -9.65
N VAL A 725 -5.54 35.91 -9.77
CA VAL A 725 -4.37 36.60 -10.33
C VAL A 725 -3.66 37.37 -9.23
N THR A 726 -2.39 37.65 -9.47
CA THR A 726 -1.51 38.33 -8.50
C THR A 726 -1.17 39.75 -8.95
N GLU A 727 -1.28 40.07 -10.24
CA GLU A 727 -1.01 41.40 -10.82
C GLU A 727 -1.93 41.67 -12.01
N ILE A 728 -2.34 42.93 -12.16
CA ILE A 728 -3.04 43.44 -13.34
C ILE A 728 -2.09 44.39 -14.07
N THR A 729 -1.98 44.25 -15.39
CA THR A 729 -1.14 45.10 -16.24
C THR A 729 -1.96 45.76 -17.35
N PRO A 730 -1.50 46.88 -17.93
CA PRO A 730 -1.99 47.30 -19.24
C PRO A 730 -1.85 46.15 -20.24
N THR A 731 -2.83 45.98 -21.14
CA THR A 731 -2.85 44.88 -22.11
C THR A 731 -1.59 44.86 -22.98
N THR A 732 -1.07 46.04 -23.33
CA THR A 732 0.15 46.20 -24.14
C THR A 732 1.44 45.77 -23.42
N GLU A 733 1.42 45.70 -22.09
CA GLU A 733 2.61 45.41 -21.26
C GLU A 733 2.61 43.97 -20.72
N LEU A 734 1.50 43.24 -20.85
CA LEU A 734 1.32 41.91 -20.23
C LEU A 734 2.44 40.92 -20.58
N ARG A 735 2.78 40.81 -21.87
CA ARG A 735 3.82 39.88 -22.35
C ARG A 735 5.21 40.29 -21.85
N GLU A 736 5.53 41.58 -21.92
CA GLU A 736 6.81 42.11 -21.41
C GLU A 736 6.94 41.86 -19.91
N ARG A 737 5.85 42.08 -19.16
CA ARG A 737 5.82 41.86 -17.72
C ARG A 737 6.01 40.38 -17.34
N ALA A 738 5.40 39.45 -18.08
CA ALA A 738 5.60 38.02 -17.89
C ALA A 738 7.09 37.63 -18.10
N HIS A 739 7.71 38.12 -19.18
CA HIS A 739 9.13 37.91 -19.45
C HIS A 739 10.03 38.52 -18.38
N GLN A 740 9.69 39.72 -17.88
CA GLN A 740 10.44 40.35 -16.80
C GLN A 740 10.43 39.49 -15.52
N LEU A 741 9.26 38.98 -15.11
CA LEU A 741 9.14 38.07 -13.97
C LEU A 741 9.96 36.78 -14.17
N ALA A 742 9.83 36.15 -15.34
CA ALA A 742 10.57 34.95 -15.67
C ALA A 742 12.08 35.19 -15.66
N THR A 743 12.57 36.30 -16.25
CA THR A 743 13.99 36.67 -16.24
C THR A 743 14.56 36.80 -14.83
N GLU A 744 13.77 37.36 -13.90
CA GLU A 744 14.18 37.50 -12.50
C GLU A 744 14.26 36.19 -11.75
N ILE A 745 13.41 35.22 -12.11
CA ILE A 745 13.38 33.86 -11.57
C ILE A 745 14.53 33.04 -12.18
N ALA A 746 14.70 33.08 -13.50
CA ALA A 746 15.75 32.38 -14.25
C ALA A 746 17.17 32.76 -13.79
N GLY A 747 17.35 34.00 -13.34
CA GLY A 747 18.62 34.48 -12.77
C GLY A 747 18.88 34.03 -11.32
N ARG A 748 18.04 33.17 -10.74
CA ARG A 748 18.25 32.56 -9.41
C ARG A 748 18.82 31.15 -9.58
N ARG A 749 19.29 30.61 -8.46
CA ARG A 749 19.71 29.21 -8.41
C ARG A 749 18.49 28.30 -8.65
N PRO A 750 18.46 27.49 -9.72
CA PRO A 750 17.28 26.74 -10.13
C PRO A 750 16.83 25.72 -9.07
N GLU A 751 17.76 25.02 -8.41
CA GLU A 751 17.41 23.99 -7.41
C GLU A 751 16.71 24.59 -6.18
N ALA A 752 17.13 25.79 -5.76
CA ALA A 752 16.52 26.49 -4.63
C ALA A 752 15.10 26.96 -4.95
N ILE A 753 14.87 27.42 -6.19
CA ILE A 753 13.56 27.86 -6.65
C ILE A 753 12.62 26.66 -6.83
N GLN A 754 13.07 25.61 -7.53
CA GLN A 754 12.31 24.40 -7.77
C GLN A 754 11.96 23.68 -6.46
N GLY A 755 12.90 23.59 -5.53
CA GLY A 755 12.66 23.06 -4.18
C GLY A 755 11.62 23.87 -3.41
N THR A 756 11.60 25.20 -3.57
CA THR A 756 10.59 26.07 -2.97
C THR A 756 9.20 25.82 -3.55
N VAL A 757 9.09 25.77 -4.89
CA VAL A 757 7.83 25.50 -5.59
C VAL A 757 7.28 24.13 -5.17
N ARG A 758 8.08 23.08 -5.27
CA ARG A 758 7.67 21.71 -4.92
C ARG A 758 7.24 21.61 -3.45
N ALA A 759 8.00 22.19 -2.52
CA ALA A 759 7.66 22.18 -1.10
C ALA A 759 6.30 22.81 -0.81
N ILE A 760 5.96 23.92 -1.48
CA ILE A 760 4.69 24.64 -1.28
C ILE A 760 3.53 23.83 -1.87
N TRP A 761 3.67 23.31 -3.09
CA TRP A 761 2.62 22.56 -3.76
C TRP A 761 2.30 21.24 -3.05
N GLU A 762 3.31 20.46 -2.68
CA GLU A 762 3.09 19.20 -1.95
C GLU A 762 2.48 19.43 -0.56
N ALA A 763 2.77 20.58 0.07
CA ALA A 763 2.19 20.92 1.37
C ALA A 763 0.67 21.10 1.33
N LEU A 764 0.06 21.43 0.18
CA LEU A 764 -1.38 21.63 0.05
C LEU A 764 -2.19 20.35 0.33
N GLU A 765 -1.57 19.18 0.15
CA GLU A 765 -2.20 17.87 0.36
C GLU A 765 -1.87 17.26 1.72
N MET A 766 -1.07 17.96 2.54
CA MET A 766 -0.54 17.46 3.79
C MET A 766 -1.13 18.21 4.99
N ASN A 767 -1.23 17.51 6.13
CA ASN A 767 -1.45 18.22 7.40
C ASN A 767 -0.22 19.10 7.73
N PRO A 768 -0.39 20.20 8.50
CA PRO A 768 0.68 21.18 8.73
C PRO A 768 1.99 20.58 9.30
N THR A 769 1.89 19.58 10.17
CA THR A 769 3.07 18.96 10.78
C THR A 769 3.86 18.14 9.76
N THR A 770 3.16 17.36 8.93
CA THR A 770 3.78 16.61 7.83
C THR A 770 4.36 17.56 6.78
N ALA A 771 3.63 18.62 6.41
CA ALA A 771 4.08 19.64 5.47
C ALA A 771 5.38 20.31 5.93
N LEU A 772 5.50 20.68 7.21
CA LEU A 772 6.71 21.28 7.77
C LEU A 772 7.91 20.32 7.77
N ARG A 773 7.67 19.04 8.10
CA ARG A 773 8.74 18.02 8.08
C ARG A 773 9.19 17.72 6.65
N ASN A 774 8.27 17.62 5.70
CA ASN A 774 8.59 17.45 4.27
C ASN A 774 9.29 18.69 3.71
N GLY A 775 8.83 19.90 4.06
CA GLY A 775 9.49 21.15 3.67
C GLY A 775 10.95 21.22 4.13
N LEU A 776 11.28 20.65 5.30
CA LEU A 776 12.65 20.62 5.81
C LEU A 776 13.62 19.87 4.87
N SER A 777 13.22 18.74 4.27
CA SER A 777 14.09 18.01 3.34
C SER A 777 14.40 18.84 2.09
N TYR A 778 13.41 19.58 1.56
CA TYR A 778 13.64 20.48 0.43
C TYR A 778 14.57 21.65 0.78
N THR A 779 14.55 22.12 2.03
CA THR A 779 15.57 23.09 2.47
C THR A 779 16.96 22.47 2.54
N GLN A 780 17.09 21.16 2.77
CA GLN A 780 18.39 20.49 2.73
C GLN A 780 18.83 20.36 1.26
N ILE A 781 17.99 19.83 0.37
CA ILE A 781 18.29 19.69 -1.05
C ILE A 781 18.63 21.05 -1.70
N GLY A 782 17.73 22.03 -1.60
CA GLY A 782 17.90 23.33 -2.25
C GLY A 782 19.05 24.20 -1.68
N ASN A 783 19.51 23.91 -0.46
CA ASN A 783 20.62 24.64 0.17
C ASN A 783 21.99 23.95 0.07
N GLN A 784 22.05 22.68 -0.32
CA GLN A 784 23.31 21.95 -0.54
C GLN A 784 23.87 22.26 -1.94
N GLY A 785 25.20 22.32 -2.11
CA GLY A 785 25.88 22.57 -3.40
C GLY A 785 26.99 23.63 -3.36
N ASP A 786 27.96 23.52 -4.27
CA ASP A 786 29.05 24.49 -4.44
C ASP A 786 28.55 25.78 -5.12
N GLY A 787 28.96 26.93 -4.59
CA GLY A 787 28.59 28.24 -5.15
C GLY A 787 27.37 28.88 -4.48
N ARG A 788 27.44 29.14 -3.17
CA ARG A 788 26.59 30.17 -2.55
C ARG A 788 26.72 31.46 -3.37
N SER A 789 25.66 31.86 -4.09
CA SER A 789 25.65 33.19 -4.70
C SER A 789 25.94 34.20 -3.59
N ASP A 790 26.95 35.05 -3.77
CA ASP A 790 27.28 36.06 -2.78
C ASP A 790 26.06 36.98 -2.66
N SER A 791 25.28 36.80 -1.58
CA SER A 791 24.06 37.55 -1.33
C SER A 791 24.31 39.06 -1.26
N ARG A 792 25.57 39.50 -1.11
CA ARG A 792 25.98 40.90 -1.16
C ARG A 792 26.09 41.44 -2.59
N LYS A 793 26.39 40.59 -3.58
CA LYS A 793 26.49 40.96 -5.01
C LYS A 793 25.14 40.91 -5.75
N ASN A 794 24.15 40.20 -5.20
CA ASN A 794 22.83 40.04 -5.80
C ASN A 794 21.75 40.98 -5.21
N LYS A 795 22.16 42.02 -4.48
CA LYS A 795 21.25 43.04 -3.91
C LYS A 795 20.78 44.01 -4.99
N ARG A 796 19.55 43.84 -5.45
CA ARG A 796 18.81 44.86 -6.22
C ARG A 796 18.00 45.74 -5.26
N THR A 797 17.76 47.00 -5.63
CA THR A 797 16.81 47.86 -4.89
C THR A 797 15.44 47.16 -4.86
N PRO A 798 14.82 46.95 -3.69
CA PRO A 798 13.50 46.33 -3.61
C PRO A 798 12.48 47.13 -4.42
N ARG A 799 11.67 46.44 -5.22
CA ARG A 799 10.43 46.99 -5.76
C ARG A 799 9.31 46.74 -4.76
N PHE A 800 8.41 47.70 -4.64
CA PHE A 800 7.18 47.55 -3.89
C PHE A 800 6.09 47.14 -4.88
N ARG A 801 5.40 46.05 -4.55
CA ARG A 801 4.22 45.57 -5.26
C ARG A 801 2.99 46.06 -4.53
#